data_AF-A0A849V6B7-F1
#
_entry.id   AF-A0A849V6B7-F1
#
_cell.length_a   1.000
_cell.length_b   1.000
_cell.length_c   1.000
_cell.angle_alpha   90.00
_cell.angle_beta   90.00
_cell.angle_gamma   90.00
#
_symmetry.space_group_name_H-M   'P 1'
#
loop_
_entity.id
_entity.type
_entity.pdbx_description
1 polymer ?
#
loop_
_entity_poly.entity_id
_entity_poly.type
_entity_poly.pdbx_seq_one_letter_code
_entity_poly.pdbx_strand_id
1 'polypeptide(L)'
;MKLLYIEDSSVDIDLTRRALTCLAPEIEMQVATTLSAGLAFLEQPLNFDILLIDLHLPDGSGFEIINHVRERGLPLAMIILTNSGDQQSAIAALKSGADDYVAKRSDYLERLPFILRAALTRFHELTELRSQVIRVLFVEPIGSDLETIDNHLRRYAPHIRLSTVASAEKALGLLPDTAIDPTNFDLLFVNYHLPGIDGLECSKVIRQERGLDIPIILITSQGSEELAVQALMLGVDDYLIKTPGYLHELAAAFEKVKRQVDLKRERANLKETNQRLNHLLATSPSILFCLQVNEGLLSPVWVSENIHGMLGYTQQEALSPNWWWSRIHPDDRPKVQAASIKILSEINYSYEYRFLHNDGRTIWVSEALHLVTDNQGKPLEVIGTWLDLSQTKRNEAVQMARNAVLDQVVGNQKLAIILDDIAHRLEEVNPDMHVSILLLDCRNGQLINGASPSLPAFFNAAVEGLEPGLGRGSCGTAVYLGEVVVITDIDNHPYWQPYLEMTQRAGLHACWSVPFKDEAGQALGSFCIYYSTKRAPSSAELDLIEEFARITALAIQKVNATDALRQSAAVFESTQDGVLITDLVPRIVAINHAYTKITGYTEAESLGKNPSILQSGRHDLDFYQTLWSNVKDKGFWQGEIWNRRQNGEIYPQWLTISTVLDELGKAKNYVGVFTDISQAKQSEARLEYLAHYDPLTHLPNRLLIQSRLEQAVERAGRHSYRIGILYIDLDRFKTINDSLSHPVGDELLIAIAQRLSTRLREEDVLARLGGDEFLLIMEFVAQPEGAAALAQSLIELLTTPFNLPSGHEVFIGISVGISLFPDDGKTVAELIQYADLAMYQAKQDGRNTYRFHTEALTAAASERLAMETNLRRALERDEFVLFYQPLINIVDGTLIGVEALVRWQPPNRALVFPDKFISIAEETGMIVPLGEWVLRTACAQARAWQDIGLTQLIMAVNLSGRQFQSGKIISLVRAVLQETGLPSQQLELELTESIVMDQAEQAITTLDGLKGLGVRLAIDDFGTGYSSLAYLTRFPIDKLKIDRSFVSDITENTNDNEIVSTIIAMAKTLKLDVLAEGVETQQQLDILRHFGCDQCQGYLFSKPLPTTEIEKLLLTYLSNSKVQNINTADSIQ
;
A
#
# COMPACT_ATOMS: atom_id res chain seq x y z
N MET A 1 -4.48 36.64 -29.36
CA MET A 1 -3.02 36.62 -29.58
C MET A 1 -2.76 37.22 -30.94
N LYS A 2 -1.88 38.21 -31.05
CA LYS A 2 -1.59 38.92 -32.30
C LYS A 2 -0.28 38.45 -32.90
N LEU A 3 -0.39 37.81 -34.06
CA LEU A 3 0.70 37.20 -34.79
C LEU A 3 1.08 38.06 -36.01
N LEU A 4 2.33 38.46 -36.10
CA LEU A 4 2.91 38.98 -37.35
C LEU A 4 3.59 37.82 -38.09
N TYR A 5 3.12 37.50 -39.29
CA TYR A 5 3.66 36.45 -40.14
C TYR A 5 4.37 37.04 -41.35
N ILE A 6 5.66 36.74 -41.53
CA ILE A 6 6.48 37.21 -42.64
C ILE A 6 6.80 36.04 -43.57
N GLU A 7 6.21 36.05 -44.77
CA GLU A 7 6.23 34.94 -45.71
C GLU A 7 6.00 35.45 -47.14
N ASP A 8 6.79 35.02 -48.11
CA ASP A 8 6.68 35.44 -49.51
C ASP A 8 5.78 34.51 -50.34
N SER A 9 5.62 33.26 -49.92
CA SER A 9 4.75 32.26 -50.55
C SER A 9 3.28 32.55 -50.29
N SER A 10 2.58 33.03 -51.32
CA SER A 10 1.13 33.27 -51.25
C SER A 10 0.30 32.01 -50.92
N VAL A 11 0.84 30.84 -51.27
CA VAL A 11 0.21 29.54 -50.98
C VAL A 11 0.34 29.21 -49.50
N ASP A 12 1.53 29.38 -48.91
CA ASP A 12 1.76 29.11 -47.48
C ASP A 12 1.01 30.09 -46.60
N ILE A 13 0.88 31.36 -47.03
CA ILE A 13 0.05 32.36 -46.36
C ILE A 13 -1.41 31.91 -46.31
N ASP A 14 -1.99 31.48 -47.44
CA ASP A 14 -3.39 31.08 -47.50
C ASP A 14 -3.66 29.79 -46.70
N LEU A 15 -2.75 28.81 -46.79
CA LEU A 15 -2.84 27.57 -46.02
C LEU A 15 -2.75 27.83 -44.51
N THR A 16 -1.79 28.64 -44.08
CA THR A 16 -1.61 29.02 -42.67
C THR A 16 -2.82 29.79 -42.15
N ARG A 17 -3.35 30.72 -42.95
CA ARG A 17 -4.56 31.48 -42.59
C ARG A 17 -5.77 30.56 -42.38
N ARG A 18 -6.00 29.61 -43.29
CA ARG A 18 -7.11 28.66 -43.18
C ARG A 18 -6.96 27.73 -41.98
N ALA A 19 -5.75 27.23 -41.74
CA ALA A 19 -5.46 26.37 -40.59
C ALA A 19 -5.70 27.09 -39.26
N LEU A 20 -5.18 28.31 -39.09
CA LEU A 20 -5.39 29.10 -37.89
C LEU A 20 -6.86 29.50 -37.70
N THR A 21 -7.58 29.86 -38.77
CA THR A 21 -9.01 30.19 -38.67
C THR A 21 -9.85 29.00 -38.21
N CYS A 22 -9.46 27.78 -38.58
CA CYS A 22 -10.19 26.56 -38.22
C CYS A 22 -9.83 26.03 -36.83
N LEU A 23 -8.54 26.03 -36.47
CA LEU A 23 -8.02 25.40 -35.25
C LEU A 23 -7.86 26.38 -34.08
N ALA A 24 -7.73 27.68 -34.36
CA ALA A 24 -7.41 28.71 -33.36
C ALA A 24 -7.91 30.11 -33.78
N PRO A 25 -9.25 30.32 -33.85
CA PRO A 25 -9.86 31.56 -34.34
C PRO A 25 -9.52 32.80 -33.49
N GLU A 26 -9.00 32.63 -32.27
CA GLU A 26 -8.53 33.69 -31.38
C GLU A 26 -7.14 34.26 -31.72
N ILE A 27 -6.47 33.69 -32.74
CA ILE A 27 -5.18 34.16 -33.25
C ILE A 27 -5.41 35.13 -34.41
N GLU A 28 -5.18 36.42 -34.18
CA GLU A 28 -5.25 37.44 -35.22
C GLU A 28 -3.91 37.49 -35.97
N MET A 29 -3.92 37.12 -37.26
CA MET A 29 -2.72 37.06 -38.09
C MET A 29 -2.64 38.23 -39.06
N GLN A 30 -1.53 38.98 -39.00
CA GLN A 30 -1.16 40.03 -39.96
C GLN A 30 0.02 39.56 -40.80
N VAL A 31 0.03 39.85 -42.10
CA VAL A 31 1.02 39.26 -43.04
C VAL A 31 1.88 40.34 -43.69
N ALA A 32 3.18 40.09 -43.79
CA ALA A 32 4.13 40.84 -44.60
C ALA A 32 4.82 39.90 -45.60
N THR A 33 4.96 40.32 -46.85
CA THR A 33 5.52 39.47 -47.92
C THR A 33 7.01 39.70 -48.18
N THR A 34 7.62 40.66 -47.47
CA THR A 34 9.03 41.02 -47.58
C THR A 34 9.59 41.40 -46.20
N LEU A 35 10.90 41.26 -46.02
CA LEU A 35 11.62 41.66 -44.80
C LEU A 35 11.43 43.14 -44.50
N SER A 36 11.53 43.99 -45.53
CA SER A 36 11.35 45.44 -45.41
C SER A 36 9.94 45.81 -44.91
N ALA A 37 8.91 45.09 -45.37
CA ALA A 37 7.54 45.29 -44.91
C ALA A 37 7.33 44.80 -43.47
N GLY A 38 7.98 43.69 -43.09
CA GLY A 38 7.98 43.19 -41.71
C GLY A 38 8.64 44.17 -40.74
N LEU A 39 9.79 44.73 -41.11
CA LEU A 39 10.48 45.75 -40.33
C LEU A 39 9.64 47.02 -40.16
N ALA A 40 8.94 47.48 -41.21
CA ALA A 40 8.06 48.65 -41.12
C ALA A 40 6.88 48.46 -40.13
N PHE A 41 6.39 47.22 -39.94
CA PHE A 41 5.39 46.90 -38.90
C PHE A 41 5.98 46.95 -37.48
N LEU A 42 7.27 46.63 -37.33
CA LEU A 42 7.98 46.67 -36.04
C LEU A 42 8.49 48.08 -35.68
N GLU A 43 8.46 49.03 -36.62
CA GLU A 43 8.75 50.46 -36.37
C GLU A 43 7.55 51.23 -35.81
N GLN A 44 6.34 50.67 -35.89
CA GLN A 44 5.12 51.21 -35.28
C GLN A 44 5.00 50.77 -33.80
N PRO A 45 4.10 51.36 -32.98
CA PRO A 45 3.89 50.89 -31.61
C PRO A 45 3.58 49.40 -31.60
N LEU A 46 4.38 48.64 -30.85
CA LEU A 46 4.36 47.18 -30.87
C LEU A 46 2.97 46.68 -30.45
N ASN A 47 2.27 46.04 -31.40
CA ASN A 47 0.92 45.52 -31.24
C ASN A 47 0.85 44.03 -31.54
N PHE A 48 1.99 43.35 -31.51
CA PHE A 48 2.11 41.93 -31.77
C PHE A 48 2.65 41.25 -30.51
N ASP A 49 2.19 40.04 -30.26
CA ASP A 49 2.66 39.19 -29.15
C ASP A 49 3.74 38.22 -29.64
N ILE A 50 3.65 37.84 -30.91
CA ILE A 50 4.48 36.79 -31.50
C ILE A 50 4.79 37.09 -32.98
N LEU A 51 6.00 36.73 -33.39
CA LEU A 51 6.53 36.92 -34.74
C LEU A 51 6.85 35.55 -35.35
N LEU A 52 6.27 35.24 -36.50
CA LEU A 52 6.53 34.04 -37.28
C LEU A 52 7.20 34.44 -38.59
N ILE A 53 8.37 33.89 -38.90
CA ILE A 53 9.23 34.40 -39.98
C ILE A 53 9.72 33.26 -40.85
N ASP A 54 9.51 33.32 -42.16
CA ASP A 54 10.24 32.43 -43.07
C ASP A 54 11.72 32.83 -43.16
N LEU A 55 12.61 31.83 -43.15
CA LEU A 55 14.06 32.04 -43.17
C LEU A 55 14.55 32.68 -44.49
N HIS A 56 13.85 32.43 -45.60
CA HIS A 56 14.20 32.86 -46.95
C HIS A 56 13.20 33.87 -47.48
N LEU A 57 13.54 35.16 -47.39
CA LEU A 57 12.70 36.25 -47.89
C LEU A 57 13.31 36.85 -49.17
N PRO A 58 12.50 37.42 -50.06
CA PRO A 58 12.94 37.90 -51.37
C PRO A 58 13.91 39.09 -51.31
N ASP A 59 13.93 39.84 -50.19
CA ASP A 59 14.73 41.05 -49.99
C ASP A 59 15.72 40.96 -48.80
N GLY A 60 15.90 39.78 -48.21
CA GLY A 60 16.86 39.56 -47.12
C GLY A 60 16.67 38.22 -46.40
N SER A 61 17.36 38.03 -45.27
CA SER A 61 17.21 36.80 -44.48
C SER A 61 16.41 37.02 -43.21
N GLY A 62 15.61 36.03 -42.81
CA GLY A 62 14.90 36.02 -41.53
C GLY A 62 15.83 36.24 -40.32
N PHE A 63 17.13 35.95 -40.41
CA PHE A 63 18.12 36.26 -39.37
C PHE A 63 18.29 37.75 -39.06
N GLU A 64 18.11 38.61 -40.06
CA GLU A 64 18.30 40.05 -39.88
C GLU A 64 17.22 40.66 -38.99
N ILE A 65 15.99 40.15 -39.05
CA ILE A 65 14.90 40.61 -38.20
C ILE A 65 15.07 40.16 -36.75
N ILE A 66 15.65 38.98 -36.51
CA ILE A 66 16.00 38.50 -35.16
C ILE A 66 16.95 39.47 -34.48
N ASN A 67 18.03 39.81 -35.18
CA ASN A 67 19.03 40.75 -34.66
C ASN A 67 18.39 42.11 -34.38
N HIS A 68 17.54 42.61 -35.28
CA HIS A 68 16.84 43.88 -35.10
C HIS A 68 15.92 43.88 -33.86
N VAL A 69 15.15 42.81 -33.64
CA VAL A 69 14.26 42.65 -32.48
C VAL A 69 15.06 42.58 -31.17
N ARG A 70 16.18 41.86 -31.15
CA ARG A 70 17.02 41.68 -29.95
C ARG A 70 17.86 42.90 -29.63
N GLU A 71 18.44 43.59 -30.62
CA GLU A 71 19.19 44.85 -30.42
C GLU A 71 18.30 45.96 -29.84
N ARG A 72 17.02 45.98 -30.21
CA ARG A 72 16.03 46.94 -29.68
C ARG A 72 15.33 46.49 -28.40
N GLY A 73 15.57 45.25 -27.95
CA GLY A 73 14.96 44.70 -26.74
C GLY A 73 13.42 44.65 -26.81
N LEU A 74 12.86 44.40 -28.00
CA LEU A 74 11.40 44.34 -28.15
C LEU A 74 10.84 43.07 -27.47
N PRO A 75 9.75 43.18 -26.69
CA PRO A 75 9.18 42.05 -25.94
C PRO A 75 8.34 41.13 -26.83
N LEU A 76 8.96 40.54 -27.85
CA LEU A 76 8.31 39.66 -28.82
C LEU A 76 8.90 38.25 -28.75
N ALA A 77 8.00 37.27 -28.68
CA ALA A 77 8.34 35.88 -28.94
C ALA A 77 8.55 35.69 -30.46
N MET A 78 9.64 35.04 -30.86
CA MET A 78 10.03 34.85 -32.26
C MET A 78 10.13 33.38 -32.61
N ILE A 79 9.42 32.97 -33.66
CA ILE A 79 9.44 31.62 -34.22
C ILE A 79 9.87 31.69 -35.66
N ILE A 80 10.77 30.80 -36.05
CA ILE A 80 11.26 30.72 -37.42
C ILE A 80 10.66 29.53 -38.15
N LEU A 81 10.13 29.78 -39.35
CA LEU A 81 9.74 28.76 -40.30
C LEU A 81 10.91 28.41 -41.20
N THR A 82 11.21 27.13 -41.28
CA THR A 82 12.24 26.58 -42.17
C THR A 82 11.60 25.64 -43.17
N ASN A 83 12.15 25.58 -44.38
CA ASN A 83 11.82 24.50 -45.32
C ASN A 83 12.17 23.13 -44.73
N SER A 84 11.53 22.08 -45.24
CA SER A 84 11.49 20.75 -44.65
C SER A 84 12.89 20.16 -44.38
N GLY A 85 13.34 20.27 -43.11
CA GLY A 85 14.43 19.44 -42.57
C GLY A 85 15.81 20.09 -42.41
N ASP A 86 15.98 21.40 -42.57
CA ASP A 86 17.29 22.02 -42.32
C ASP A 86 17.56 22.26 -40.81
N GLN A 87 18.11 21.24 -40.15
CA GLN A 87 18.55 21.31 -38.74
C GLN A 87 19.64 22.36 -38.51
N GLN A 88 20.48 22.66 -39.51
CA GLN A 88 21.56 23.65 -39.34
C GLN A 88 20.98 25.06 -39.28
N SER A 89 20.00 25.38 -40.15
CA SER A 89 19.28 26.64 -40.11
C SER A 89 18.47 26.81 -38.81
N ALA A 90 17.86 25.75 -38.29
CA ALA A 90 17.17 25.77 -37.00
C ALA A 90 18.10 26.05 -35.81
N ILE A 91 19.28 25.40 -35.76
CA ILE A 91 20.28 25.63 -34.71
C ILE A 91 20.85 27.06 -34.81
N ALA A 92 21.10 27.55 -36.02
CA ALA A 92 21.56 28.92 -36.24
C ALA A 92 20.49 29.94 -35.81
N ALA A 93 19.21 29.68 -36.07
CA ALA A 93 18.07 30.52 -35.67
C ALA A 93 17.99 30.68 -34.15
N LEU A 94 18.06 29.56 -33.43
CA LEU A 94 18.06 29.57 -31.96
C LEU A 94 19.30 30.29 -31.40
N LYS A 95 20.50 30.05 -31.95
CA LYS A 95 21.74 30.74 -31.54
C LYS A 95 21.70 32.24 -31.78
N SER A 96 20.95 32.70 -32.78
CA SER A 96 20.78 34.12 -33.10
C SER A 96 19.72 34.80 -32.22
N GLY A 97 18.97 34.03 -31.42
CA GLY A 97 18.04 34.54 -30.43
C GLY A 97 16.56 34.32 -30.76
N ALA A 98 16.20 33.42 -31.68
CA ALA A 98 14.83 32.94 -31.83
C ALA A 98 14.38 32.11 -30.62
N ASP A 99 13.09 32.18 -30.27
CA ASP A 99 12.51 31.47 -29.11
C ASP A 99 12.08 30.03 -29.45
N ASP A 100 11.71 29.79 -30.71
CA ASP A 100 11.43 28.44 -31.24
C ASP A 100 11.59 28.38 -32.77
N TYR A 101 11.45 27.19 -33.35
CA TYR A 101 11.43 27.01 -34.81
C TYR A 101 10.40 25.94 -35.24
N VAL A 102 9.93 26.04 -36.48
CA VAL A 102 8.95 25.13 -37.07
C VAL A 102 9.41 24.75 -38.47
N ALA A 103 9.47 23.46 -38.77
CA ALA A 103 9.74 22.98 -40.13
C ALA A 103 8.44 22.78 -40.90
N LYS A 104 8.35 23.29 -42.14
CA LYS A 104 7.21 23.13 -43.06
C LYS A 104 7.07 21.66 -43.54
N ARG A 105 6.59 20.76 -42.68
CA ARG A 105 6.29 19.33 -42.96
C ARG A 105 4.79 19.10 -43.13
N SER A 106 4.34 17.96 -43.64
CA SER A 106 2.91 17.72 -43.94
C SER A 106 1.93 17.94 -42.77
N ASP A 107 2.38 17.88 -41.51
CA ASP A 107 1.60 18.05 -40.29
C ASP A 107 1.77 19.42 -39.59
N TYR A 108 2.64 20.30 -40.07
CA TYR A 108 3.02 21.51 -39.30
C TYR A 108 1.86 22.48 -39.05
N LEU A 109 0.93 22.58 -39.99
CA LEU A 109 -0.24 23.45 -39.89
C LEU A 109 -1.21 23.04 -38.78
N GLU A 110 -1.31 21.73 -38.49
CA GLU A 110 -2.14 21.21 -37.41
C GLU A 110 -1.53 21.52 -36.03
N ARG A 111 -0.19 21.56 -35.96
CA ARG A 111 0.57 21.77 -34.71
C ARG A 111 0.89 23.23 -34.43
N LEU A 112 0.83 24.09 -35.44
CA LEU A 112 1.23 25.49 -35.36
C LEU A 112 0.55 26.27 -34.21
N PRO A 113 -0.76 26.14 -33.94
CA PRO A 113 -1.40 26.85 -32.82
C PRO A 113 -0.80 26.49 -31.44
N PHE A 114 -0.49 25.21 -31.23
CA PHE A 114 0.11 24.73 -29.99
C PHE A 114 1.53 25.29 -29.83
N ILE A 115 2.31 25.31 -30.90
CA ILE A 115 3.69 25.82 -30.89
C ILE A 115 3.71 27.33 -30.61
N LEU A 116 2.82 28.10 -31.24
CA LEU A 116 2.70 29.54 -31.00
C LEU A 116 2.39 29.84 -29.51
N ARG A 117 1.47 29.08 -28.89
CA ARG A 117 1.13 29.25 -27.47
C ARG A 117 2.29 28.85 -26.55
N ALA A 118 2.92 27.70 -26.82
CA ALA A 118 4.03 27.20 -26.01
C ALA A 118 5.24 28.15 -26.02
N ALA A 119 5.57 28.72 -27.18
CA ALA A 119 6.64 29.70 -27.30
C ALA A 119 6.34 30.99 -26.53
N LEU A 120 5.10 31.48 -26.58
CA LEU A 120 4.70 32.69 -25.86
C LEU A 120 4.75 32.50 -24.33
N THR A 121 4.28 31.34 -23.82
CA THR A 121 4.37 31.01 -22.39
C THR A 121 5.83 30.96 -21.93
N ARG A 122 6.70 30.27 -22.68
CA ARG A 122 8.13 30.17 -22.37
C ARG A 122 8.82 31.54 -22.37
N PHE A 123 8.47 32.41 -23.31
CA PHE A 123 9.00 33.77 -23.40
C PHE A 123 8.64 34.60 -22.16
N HIS A 124 7.39 34.53 -21.69
CA HIS A 124 6.96 35.24 -20.47
C HIS A 124 7.68 34.71 -19.20
N GLU A 125 7.80 33.40 -19.05
CA GLU A 125 8.51 32.78 -17.91
C GLU A 125 9.99 33.20 -17.83
N LEU A 126 10.69 33.23 -18.98
CA LEU A 126 12.09 33.66 -19.06
C LEU A 126 12.27 35.16 -18.80
N THR A 127 11.27 35.97 -19.14
CA THR A 127 11.29 37.42 -18.92
C THR A 127 11.10 37.77 -17.45
N GLU A 128 10.21 37.06 -16.73
CA GLU A 128 10.05 37.22 -15.28
C GLU A 128 11.31 36.82 -14.50
N LEU A 129 12.03 35.78 -14.94
CA LEU A 129 13.25 35.29 -14.30
C LEU A 129 14.43 36.28 -14.34
N ARG A 130 14.53 37.11 -15.38
CA ARG A 130 15.61 38.10 -15.54
C ARG A 130 15.44 39.39 -14.73
N SER A 131 14.43 39.45 -13.86
CA SER A 131 14.09 40.62 -13.03
C SER A 131 14.82 40.69 -11.68
N GLN A 132 15.41 39.59 -11.20
CA GLN A 132 16.08 39.53 -9.89
C GLN A 132 17.60 39.66 -10.01
N VAL A 133 18.20 40.50 -9.15
CA VAL A 133 19.64 40.75 -9.13
C VAL A 133 20.37 39.61 -8.42
N ILE A 134 21.38 39.01 -9.07
CA ILE A 134 22.23 37.94 -8.50
C ILE A 134 23.59 38.55 -8.11
N ARG A 135 23.91 38.59 -6.81
CA ARG A 135 25.19 39.10 -6.30
C ARG A 135 26.21 37.96 -6.19
N VAL A 136 27.29 38.04 -6.94
CA VAL A 136 28.31 36.99 -7.03
C VAL A 136 29.63 37.46 -6.40
N LEU A 137 30.16 36.72 -5.44
CA LEU A 137 31.52 36.93 -4.92
C LEU A 137 32.50 36.07 -5.70
N PHE A 138 33.36 36.70 -6.51
CA PHE A 138 34.38 36.03 -7.29
C PHE A 138 35.75 36.07 -6.59
N VAL A 139 36.32 34.89 -6.35
CA VAL A 139 37.64 34.71 -5.75
C VAL A 139 38.63 34.34 -6.85
N GLU A 140 39.44 35.31 -7.27
CA GLU A 140 40.38 35.19 -8.40
C GLU A 140 41.69 35.90 -8.03
N PRO A 141 42.87 35.28 -8.26
CA PRO A 141 44.14 35.98 -8.05
C PRO A 141 44.25 37.21 -8.97
N ILE A 142 45.01 38.23 -8.57
CA ILE A 142 45.13 39.48 -9.34
C ILE A 142 45.83 39.21 -10.69
N GLY A 143 45.05 39.05 -11.77
CA GLY A 143 45.55 38.87 -13.15
C GLY A 143 44.57 38.26 -14.17
N SER A 144 44.56 38.88 -15.36
CA SER A 144 44.08 38.54 -16.72
C SER A 144 42.60 38.42 -17.14
N ASP A 145 41.62 38.02 -16.33
CA ASP A 145 40.24 37.82 -16.89
C ASP A 145 39.13 38.67 -16.26
N LEU A 146 39.44 39.43 -15.20
CA LEU A 146 38.44 40.15 -14.40
C LEU A 146 37.67 41.22 -15.19
N GLU A 147 38.38 42.07 -15.94
CA GLU A 147 37.73 43.12 -16.75
C GLU A 147 36.90 42.53 -17.89
N THR A 148 37.34 41.40 -18.46
CA THR A 148 36.65 40.72 -19.55
C THR A 148 35.34 40.10 -19.09
N ILE A 149 35.35 39.43 -17.93
CA ILE A 149 34.15 38.83 -17.32
C ILE A 149 33.15 39.91 -16.89
N ASP A 150 33.60 40.97 -16.20
CA ASP A 150 32.72 42.04 -15.75
C ASP A 150 32.07 42.79 -16.94
N ASN A 151 32.84 43.10 -17.99
CA ASN A 151 32.29 43.73 -19.19
C ASN A 151 31.32 42.82 -19.95
N HIS A 152 31.59 41.51 -20.03
CA HIS A 152 30.70 40.56 -20.67
C HIS A 152 29.36 40.44 -19.92
N LEU A 153 29.42 40.28 -18.60
CA LEU A 153 28.22 40.21 -17.76
C LEU A 153 27.41 41.51 -17.80
N ARG A 154 28.04 42.69 -17.72
CA ARG A 154 27.31 43.97 -17.84
C ARG A 154 26.58 44.13 -19.17
N ARG A 155 27.11 43.56 -20.25
CA ARG A 155 26.54 43.68 -21.60
C ARG A 155 25.41 42.68 -21.87
N TYR A 156 25.54 41.44 -21.39
CA TYR A 156 24.64 40.34 -21.74
C TYR A 156 23.79 39.81 -20.58
N ALA A 157 24.17 40.09 -19.33
CA ALA A 157 23.48 39.66 -18.11
C ALA A 157 23.57 40.72 -16.98
N PRO A 158 23.02 41.93 -17.19
CA PRO A 158 23.19 43.08 -16.28
C PRO A 158 22.58 42.89 -14.89
N HIS A 159 21.70 41.90 -14.71
CA HIS A 159 21.15 41.47 -13.43
C HIS A 159 22.18 40.74 -12.55
N ILE A 160 23.31 40.31 -13.08
CA ILE A 160 24.39 39.67 -12.32
C ILE A 160 25.41 40.73 -11.89
N ARG A 161 25.63 40.88 -10.58
CA ARG A 161 26.59 41.83 -9.98
C ARG A 161 27.79 41.09 -9.39
N LEU A 162 28.96 41.30 -9.97
CA LEU A 162 30.22 40.68 -9.53
C LEU A 162 30.92 41.54 -8.47
N SER A 163 31.42 40.92 -7.41
CA SER A 163 32.34 41.52 -6.42
C SER A 163 33.57 40.63 -6.30
N THR A 164 34.78 41.18 -6.36
CA THR A 164 36.00 40.39 -6.56
C THR A 164 36.98 40.47 -5.39
N VAL A 165 37.62 39.35 -5.07
CA VAL A 165 38.66 39.26 -4.03
C VAL A 165 39.84 38.40 -4.49
N ALA A 166 41.04 38.74 -4.02
CA ALA A 166 42.30 38.21 -4.54
C ALA A 166 42.74 36.84 -3.96
N SER A 167 42.09 36.37 -2.89
CA SER A 167 42.57 35.23 -2.09
C SER A 167 41.46 34.61 -1.24
N ALA A 168 41.56 33.31 -0.96
CA ALA A 168 40.61 32.57 -0.13
C ALA A 168 40.42 33.21 1.27
N GLU A 169 41.49 33.65 1.93
CA GLU A 169 41.44 34.31 3.25
C GLU A 169 40.55 35.56 3.28
N LYS A 170 40.60 36.36 2.21
CA LYS A 170 39.75 37.57 2.08
C LYS A 170 38.31 37.21 1.78
N ALA A 171 38.07 36.16 0.99
CA ALA A 171 36.73 35.66 0.75
C ALA A 171 36.09 35.18 2.05
N LEU A 172 36.83 34.40 2.86
CA LEU A 172 36.40 33.93 4.18
C LEU A 172 36.17 35.10 5.16
N GLY A 173 36.94 36.19 5.09
CA GLY A 173 36.70 37.39 5.91
C GLY A 173 35.44 38.20 5.54
N LEU A 174 34.91 38.05 4.32
CA LEU A 174 33.67 38.70 3.87
C LEU A 174 32.43 37.81 4.05
N LEU A 175 32.64 36.52 4.29
CA LEU A 175 31.61 35.56 4.62
C LEU A 175 31.47 35.46 6.14
N PRO A 176 30.27 35.19 6.66
CA PRO A 176 30.08 35.00 8.08
C PRO A 176 30.84 33.79 8.60
N ASP A 177 31.18 33.81 9.90
CA ASP A 177 31.87 32.70 10.55
C ASP A 177 30.91 31.54 10.89
N THR A 178 29.59 31.79 10.89
CA THR A 178 28.56 30.78 11.15
C THR A 178 27.36 30.94 10.21
N ALA A 179 26.60 29.86 9.99
CA ALA A 179 25.42 29.81 9.13
C ALA A 179 24.21 30.67 9.57
N ILE A 180 24.30 31.29 10.75
CA ILE A 180 23.20 32.07 11.35
C ILE A 180 23.14 33.49 10.78
N ASP A 181 24.27 34.04 10.34
CA ASP A 181 24.35 35.41 9.84
C ASP A 181 24.08 35.48 8.32
N PRO A 182 23.30 36.46 7.85
CA PRO A 182 22.93 36.57 6.44
C PRO A 182 24.14 36.91 5.55
N THR A 183 24.25 36.22 4.41
CA THR A 183 25.29 36.51 3.42
C THR A 183 24.93 37.71 2.55
N ASN A 184 25.90 38.58 2.30
CA ASN A 184 25.73 39.70 1.35
C ASN A 184 25.81 39.27 -0.12
N PHE A 185 26.09 37.99 -0.36
CA PHE A 185 26.25 37.39 -1.68
C PHE A 185 25.29 36.23 -1.85
N ASP A 186 24.83 36.05 -3.08
CA ASP A 186 23.88 35.03 -3.50
C ASP A 186 24.58 33.80 -4.09
N LEU A 187 25.83 33.95 -4.53
CA LEU A 187 26.66 32.89 -5.12
C LEU A 187 28.15 33.21 -4.95
N LEU A 188 28.98 32.19 -4.74
CA LEU A 188 30.43 32.24 -4.80
C LEU A 188 30.93 31.65 -6.10
N PHE A 189 31.85 32.36 -6.72
CA PHE A 189 32.59 31.88 -7.87
C PHE A 189 34.05 31.80 -7.45
N VAL A 190 34.70 30.64 -7.52
CA VAL A 190 35.99 30.41 -6.86
C VAL A 190 36.96 29.83 -7.86
N ASN A 191 38.09 30.49 -8.11
CA ASN A 191 39.15 29.89 -8.89
C ASN A 191 39.78 28.73 -8.13
N TYR A 192 40.09 27.64 -8.82
CA TYR A 192 40.82 26.52 -8.26
C TYR A 192 42.25 26.92 -7.83
N HIS A 193 42.96 27.72 -8.64
CA HIS A 193 44.31 28.16 -8.33
C HIS A 193 44.31 29.50 -7.59
N LEU A 194 44.31 29.42 -6.27
CA LEU A 194 44.38 30.58 -5.38
C LEU A 194 45.72 30.63 -4.63
N PRO A 195 46.20 31.84 -4.27
CA PRO A 195 47.41 31.98 -3.47
C PRO A 195 47.12 31.53 -2.02
N GLY A 196 47.93 30.58 -1.53
CA GLY A 196 47.78 30.00 -0.20
C GLY A 196 46.93 28.74 -0.24
N ILE A 197 45.66 28.88 0.15
CA ILE A 197 44.65 27.81 0.15
C ILE A 197 44.03 27.75 -1.25
N ASP A 198 43.98 26.56 -1.85
CA ASP A 198 43.38 26.36 -3.16
C ASP A 198 41.83 26.48 -3.11
N GLY A 199 41.18 26.58 -4.27
CA GLY A 199 39.73 26.76 -4.34
C GLY A 199 38.92 25.59 -3.75
N LEU A 200 39.51 24.40 -3.73
CA LEU A 200 38.86 23.18 -3.23
C LEU A 200 38.87 23.16 -1.69
N GLU A 201 40.02 23.49 -1.10
CA GLU A 201 40.17 23.63 0.35
C GLU A 201 39.38 24.84 0.88
N CYS A 202 39.30 25.94 0.13
CA CYS A 202 38.41 27.06 0.44
C CYS A 202 36.94 26.61 0.50
N SER A 203 36.49 25.83 -0.50
CA SER A 203 35.12 25.29 -0.54
C SER A 203 34.85 24.35 0.64
N LYS A 204 35.83 23.53 1.03
CA LYS A 204 35.76 22.67 2.21
C LYS A 204 35.56 23.46 3.50
N VAL A 205 36.30 24.54 3.71
CA VAL A 205 36.14 25.41 4.90
C VAL A 205 34.74 26.02 4.93
N ILE A 206 34.23 26.52 3.80
CA ILE A 206 32.89 27.12 3.71
C ILE A 206 31.79 26.10 4.06
N ARG A 207 31.88 24.88 3.51
CA ARG A 207 30.85 23.84 3.69
C ARG A 207 30.97 23.06 5.00
N GLN A 208 32.16 22.59 5.36
CA GLN A 208 32.36 21.65 6.46
C GLN A 208 32.72 22.34 7.77
N GLU A 209 33.47 23.44 7.75
CA GLU A 209 33.89 24.13 8.98
C GLU A 209 32.91 25.23 9.39
N ARG A 210 32.44 26.04 8.44
CA ARG A 210 31.51 27.15 8.70
C ARG A 210 30.04 26.81 8.50
N GLY A 211 29.74 25.71 7.81
CA GLY A 211 28.38 25.24 7.55
C GLY A 211 27.54 26.17 6.68
N LEU A 212 28.16 27.02 5.85
CA LEU A 212 27.43 28.00 5.04
C LEU A 212 26.74 27.32 3.85
N ASP A 213 25.45 27.60 3.65
CA ASP A 213 24.66 27.08 2.53
C ASP A 213 24.62 28.03 1.31
N ILE A 214 25.71 28.76 1.06
CA ILE A 214 25.82 29.65 -0.11
C ILE A 214 26.27 28.85 -1.34
N PRO A 215 25.65 29.00 -2.53
CA PRO A 215 26.05 28.25 -3.71
C PRO A 215 27.49 28.55 -4.14
N ILE A 216 28.26 27.54 -4.53
CA ILE A 216 29.67 27.65 -4.95
C ILE A 216 29.83 27.08 -6.35
N ILE A 217 30.43 27.86 -7.25
CA ILE A 217 30.89 27.41 -8.56
C ILE A 217 32.41 27.49 -8.59
N LEU A 218 33.08 26.39 -8.91
CA LEU A 218 34.53 26.36 -9.01
C LEU A 218 34.97 26.53 -10.48
N ILE A 219 35.93 27.41 -10.76
CA ILE A 219 36.49 27.61 -12.10
C ILE A 219 37.99 27.28 -12.17
N THR A 220 38.41 26.59 -13.22
CA THR A 220 39.83 26.27 -13.44
C THR A 220 40.26 26.43 -14.90
N SER A 221 41.54 26.72 -15.14
CA SER A 221 42.15 26.72 -16.48
C SER A 221 42.53 25.32 -16.98
N GLN A 222 42.63 24.35 -16.08
CA GLN A 222 42.91 22.94 -16.39
C GLN A 222 41.92 22.09 -15.62
N GLY A 223 41.04 21.39 -16.32
CA GLY A 223 40.06 20.51 -15.70
C GLY A 223 40.31 19.05 -16.04
N SER A 224 40.33 18.21 -15.01
CA SER A 224 40.16 16.76 -15.12
C SER A 224 38.80 16.37 -14.52
N GLU A 225 38.23 15.24 -14.97
CA GLU A 225 37.00 14.69 -14.38
C GLU A 225 37.18 14.38 -12.89
N GLU A 226 38.37 13.92 -12.48
CA GLU A 226 38.69 13.67 -11.08
C GLU A 226 38.52 14.93 -10.21
N LEU A 227 38.94 16.09 -10.70
CA LEU A 227 38.86 17.35 -9.95
C LEU A 227 37.42 17.87 -9.87
N ALA A 228 36.62 17.68 -10.92
CA ALA A 228 35.20 17.97 -10.90
C ALA A 228 34.44 17.08 -9.89
N VAL A 229 34.73 15.77 -9.89
CA VAL A 229 34.13 14.81 -8.95
C VAL A 229 34.51 15.15 -7.50
N GLN A 230 35.77 15.51 -7.24
CA GLN A 230 36.20 15.95 -5.90
C GLN A 230 35.50 17.24 -5.44
N ALA A 231 35.34 18.22 -6.34
CA ALA A 231 34.62 19.46 -6.03
C ALA A 231 33.17 19.19 -5.65
N LEU A 232 32.46 18.36 -6.42
CA LEU A 232 31.07 17.98 -6.14
C LEU A 232 30.94 17.21 -4.82
N MET A 233 31.84 16.27 -4.52
CA MET A 233 31.85 15.54 -3.24
C MET A 233 32.04 16.46 -2.02
N LEU A 234 32.72 17.59 -2.18
CA LEU A 234 32.92 18.60 -1.13
C LEU A 234 31.77 19.61 -1.02
N GLY A 235 30.72 19.48 -1.85
CA GLY A 235 29.54 20.33 -1.82
C GLY A 235 29.67 21.62 -2.64
N VAL A 236 30.54 21.64 -3.65
CA VAL A 236 30.49 22.64 -4.73
C VAL A 236 29.29 22.31 -5.61
N ASP A 237 28.53 23.32 -6.04
CA ASP A 237 27.25 23.14 -6.75
C ASP A 237 27.42 23.00 -8.26
N ASP A 238 28.46 23.62 -8.84
CA ASP A 238 28.80 23.44 -10.25
C ASP A 238 30.29 23.73 -10.50
N TYR A 239 30.77 23.31 -11.66
CA TYR A 239 32.18 23.36 -12.01
C TYR A 239 32.38 23.82 -13.46
N LEU A 240 33.29 24.77 -13.67
CA LEU A 240 33.57 25.40 -14.97
C LEU A 240 35.04 25.30 -15.36
N ILE A 241 35.29 25.07 -16.64
CA ILE A 241 36.63 25.06 -17.23
C ILE A 241 36.76 26.29 -18.14
N LYS A 242 37.87 27.04 -18.03
CA LYS A 242 38.18 28.21 -18.88
C LYS A 242 38.50 27.80 -20.32
N THR A 243 37.50 27.38 -21.09
CA THR A 243 37.60 27.05 -22.53
C THR A 243 37.26 28.25 -23.42
N PRO A 244 37.69 28.30 -24.69
CA PRO A 244 37.29 29.35 -25.62
C PRO A 244 35.76 29.35 -25.82
N GLY A 245 35.06 30.24 -25.13
CA GLY A 245 33.59 30.28 -25.12
C GLY A 245 32.96 30.40 -23.72
N TYR A 246 33.71 30.08 -22.66
CA TYR A 246 33.19 30.00 -21.28
C TYR A 246 32.45 31.25 -20.79
N LEU A 247 32.81 32.44 -21.31
CA LEU A 247 32.12 33.70 -21.00
C LEU A 247 30.62 33.66 -21.31
N HIS A 248 30.22 32.99 -22.40
CA HIS A 248 28.82 32.86 -22.81
C HIS A 248 28.05 31.82 -21.97
N GLU A 249 28.78 30.91 -21.32
CA GLU A 249 28.20 29.89 -20.43
C GLU A 249 28.06 30.40 -18.99
N LEU A 250 28.84 31.43 -18.64
CA LEU A 250 28.97 31.93 -17.27
C LEU A 250 27.66 32.46 -16.69
N ALA A 251 26.89 33.23 -17.47
CA ALA A 251 25.58 33.72 -17.04
C ALA A 251 24.58 32.57 -16.82
N ALA A 252 24.54 31.61 -17.75
CA ALA A 252 23.67 30.44 -17.66
C ALA A 252 24.03 29.54 -16.47
N ALA A 253 25.33 29.38 -16.18
CA ALA A 253 25.79 28.62 -15.02
C ALA A 253 25.37 29.28 -13.70
N PHE A 254 25.51 30.61 -13.58
CA PHE A 254 25.11 31.34 -12.38
C PHE A 254 23.60 31.26 -12.12
N GLU A 255 22.79 31.44 -13.17
CA GLU A 255 21.33 31.33 -13.09
C GLU A 255 20.87 29.91 -12.74
N LYS A 256 21.47 28.90 -13.37
CA LYS A 256 21.18 27.48 -13.13
C LYS A 256 21.44 27.11 -11.66
N VAL A 257 22.62 27.44 -11.14
CA VAL A 257 23.00 27.11 -9.77
C VAL A 257 22.15 27.85 -8.76
N LYS A 258 21.92 29.16 -8.96
CA LYS A 258 21.05 29.95 -8.09
C LYS A 258 19.64 29.36 -8.04
N ARG A 259 19.07 28.97 -9.20
CA ARG A 259 17.75 28.35 -9.28
C ARG A 259 17.69 26.99 -8.59
N GLN A 260 18.70 26.15 -8.75
CA GLN A 260 18.73 24.83 -8.10
C GLN A 260 18.73 24.95 -6.58
N VAL A 261 19.51 25.89 -6.03
CA VAL A 261 19.57 26.14 -4.59
C VAL A 261 18.30 26.83 -4.10
N ASP A 262 17.74 27.78 -4.84
CA ASP A 262 16.46 28.43 -4.48
C ASP A 262 15.31 27.42 -4.45
N LEU A 263 15.18 26.55 -5.45
CA LEU A 263 14.17 25.49 -5.46
C LEU A 263 14.37 24.52 -4.29
N LYS A 264 15.62 24.22 -3.92
CA LYS A 264 15.93 23.40 -2.74
C LYS A 264 15.50 24.11 -1.45
N ARG A 265 15.73 25.43 -1.34
CA ARG A 265 15.32 26.27 -0.20
C ARG A 265 13.82 26.45 -0.11
N GLU A 266 13.13 26.70 -1.22
CA GLU A 266 11.67 26.82 -1.28
C GLU A 266 11.01 25.49 -0.90
N ARG A 267 11.52 24.36 -1.39
CA ARG A 267 11.03 23.04 -0.96
C ARG A 267 11.26 22.79 0.52
N ALA A 268 12.42 23.20 1.06
CA ALA A 268 12.71 23.09 2.48
C ALA A 268 11.79 24.00 3.33
N ASN A 269 11.60 25.26 2.92
CA ASN A 269 10.73 26.22 3.61
C ASN A 269 9.25 25.85 3.48
N LEU A 270 8.80 25.35 2.33
CA LEU A 270 7.45 24.83 2.16
C LEU A 270 7.23 23.61 3.06
N LYS A 271 8.23 22.73 3.17
CA LYS A 271 8.20 21.60 4.11
C LYS A 271 8.15 22.09 5.56
N GLU A 272 8.94 23.09 5.93
CA GLU A 272 8.95 23.68 7.29
C GLU A 272 7.65 24.42 7.62
N THR A 273 7.12 25.21 6.68
CA THR A 273 5.86 25.96 6.83
C THR A 273 4.68 25.00 6.91
N ASN A 274 4.64 23.95 6.08
CA ASN A 274 3.65 22.89 6.20
C ASN A 274 3.79 22.14 7.53
N GLN A 275 5.01 21.84 7.98
CA GLN A 275 5.25 21.26 9.31
C GLN A 275 4.75 22.18 10.42
N ARG A 276 4.97 23.50 10.33
CA ARG A 276 4.52 24.49 11.32
C ARG A 276 3.00 24.66 11.31
N LEU A 277 2.37 24.71 10.14
CA LEU A 277 0.91 24.79 10.02
C LEU A 277 0.27 23.50 10.55
N ASN A 278 0.81 22.33 10.20
CA ASN A 278 0.38 21.05 10.76
C ASN A 278 0.55 21.04 12.28
N HIS A 279 1.65 21.58 12.80
CA HIS A 279 1.85 21.70 14.25
C HIS A 279 0.81 22.62 14.92
N LEU A 280 0.51 23.78 14.33
CA LEU A 280 -0.53 24.67 14.87
C LEU A 280 -1.91 24.02 14.85
N LEU A 281 -2.27 23.39 13.73
CA LEU A 281 -3.52 22.63 13.60
C LEU A 281 -3.58 21.44 14.57
N ALA A 282 -2.45 20.79 14.83
CA ALA A 282 -2.32 19.71 15.81
C ALA A 282 -2.53 20.18 17.27
N THR A 283 -2.34 21.48 17.56
CA THR A 283 -2.51 22.06 18.91
C THR A 283 -3.86 22.74 19.15
N SER A 284 -4.73 22.85 18.14
CA SER A 284 -6.07 23.49 18.27
C SER A 284 -7.00 22.66 19.18
N PRO A 285 -7.82 23.30 20.05
CA PRO A 285 -8.83 22.61 20.87
C PRO A 285 -10.07 22.17 20.07
N SER A 286 -10.15 22.54 18.79
CA SER A 286 -11.21 22.13 17.86
C SER A 286 -10.63 21.46 16.64
N ILE A 287 -11.25 20.36 16.21
CA ILE A 287 -10.90 19.69 14.95
C ILE A 287 -11.54 20.48 13.81
N LEU A 288 -10.76 20.74 12.77
CA LEU A 288 -11.20 21.39 11.54
C LEU A 288 -11.27 20.37 10.42
N PHE A 289 -12.27 20.47 9.57
CA PHE A 289 -12.41 19.60 8.41
C PHE A 289 -13.08 20.33 7.25
N CYS A 290 -12.86 19.81 6.05
CA CYS A 290 -13.49 20.30 4.84
C CYS A 290 -14.24 19.15 4.15
N LEU A 291 -15.48 19.43 3.77
CA LEU A 291 -16.33 18.55 2.99
C LEU A 291 -16.57 19.20 1.63
N GLN A 292 -16.35 18.46 0.55
CA GLN A 292 -16.68 18.91 -0.80
C GLN A 292 -18.17 18.66 -1.09
N VAL A 293 -18.81 19.61 -1.77
CA VAL A 293 -20.22 19.50 -2.19
C VAL A 293 -20.30 18.96 -3.61
N ASN A 294 -20.74 17.70 -3.76
CA ASN A 294 -20.91 17.04 -5.06
C ASN A 294 -22.37 16.64 -5.25
N GLU A 295 -23.09 17.33 -6.15
CA GLU A 295 -24.52 17.07 -6.44
C GLU A 295 -25.43 17.04 -5.20
N GLY A 296 -25.07 17.79 -4.16
CA GLY A 296 -25.80 17.82 -2.88
C GLY A 296 -25.37 16.75 -1.86
N LEU A 297 -24.36 15.94 -2.17
CA LEU A 297 -23.68 15.05 -1.22
C LEU A 297 -22.42 15.73 -0.67
N LEU A 298 -22.15 15.52 0.62
CA LEU A 298 -20.97 16.02 1.31
C LEU A 298 -19.95 14.88 1.46
N SER A 299 -18.76 15.05 0.87
CA SER A 299 -17.66 14.08 0.99
C SER A 299 -16.45 14.70 1.68
N PRO A 300 -15.88 14.08 2.73
CA PRO A 300 -14.72 14.64 3.41
C PRO A 300 -13.49 14.62 2.47
N VAL A 301 -12.84 15.77 2.34
CA VAL A 301 -11.62 15.93 1.52
C VAL A 301 -10.40 16.27 2.37
N TRP A 302 -10.60 16.82 3.56
CA TRP A 302 -9.52 17.14 4.48
C TRP A 302 -9.98 17.19 5.94
N VAL A 303 -9.10 16.84 6.88
CA VAL A 303 -9.32 16.95 8.34
C VAL A 303 -7.99 17.23 9.04
N SER A 304 -7.99 18.04 10.11
CA SER A 304 -6.79 18.41 10.85
C SER A 304 -6.20 17.27 11.69
N GLU A 305 -4.89 17.29 11.92
CA GLU A 305 -4.14 16.20 12.58
C GLU A 305 -4.48 16.02 14.07
N ASN A 306 -4.95 17.08 14.75
CA ASN A 306 -5.41 17.02 16.14
C ASN A 306 -6.60 16.07 16.37
N ILE A 307 -7.22 15.55 15.30
CA ILE A 307 -8.18 14.44 15.40
C ILE A 307 -7.57 13.22 16.09
N HIS A 308 -6.26 13.00 15.94
CA HIS A 308 -5.56 11.95 16.68
C HIS A 308 -5.46 12.26 18.17
N GLY A 309 -5.18 13.51 18.56
CA GLY A 309 -5.10 13.88 19.99
C GLY A 309 -6.47 13.88 20.69
N MET A 310 -7.51 14.34 19.99
CA MET A 310 -8.85 14.52 20.58
C MET A 310 -9.75 13.30 20.44
N LEU A 311 -9.66 12.55 19.33
CA LEU A 311 -10.48 11.36 19.03
C LEU A 311 -9.66 10.07 18.90
N GLY A 312 -8.34 10.18 18.74
CA GLY A 312 -7.46 9.02 18.62
C GLY A 312 -7.39 8.36 17.24
N TYR A 313 -8.08 8.89 16.23
CA TYR A 313 -8.03 8.37 14.86
C TYR A 313 -7.01 9.10 14.00
N THR A 314 -6.53 8.42 12.96
CA THR A 314 -5.67 9.03 11.95
C THR A 314 -6.51 9.80 10.91
N GLN A 315 -5.90 10.78 10.24
CA GLN A 315 -6.56 11.52 9.16
C GLN A 315 -7.01 10.59 8.02
N GLN A 316 -6.23 9.54 7.71
CA GLN A 316 -6.56 8.60 6.63
C GLN A 316 -7.82 7.79 6.93
N GLU A 317 -7.98 7.34 8.18
CA GLU A 317 -9.21 6.69 8.61
C GLU A 317 -10.39 7.66 8.49
N ALA A 318 -10.21 8.90 8.95
CA ALA A 318 -11.26 9.90 8.90
C ALA A 318 -11.68 10.28 7.47
N LEU A 319 -10.78 10.25 6.49
CA LEU A 319 -11.12 10.54 5.08
C LEU A 319 -11.73 9.34 4.34
N SER A 320 -11.78 8.17 4.95
CA SER A 320 -12.32 6.98 4.29
C SER A 320 -13.82 7.12 4.01
N PRO A 321 -14.31 6.65 2.85
CA PRO A 321 -15.73 6.71 2.52
C PRO A 321 -16.59 6.10 3.63
N ASN A 322 -17.66 6.79 4.01
CA ASN A 322 -18.58 6.39 5.09
C ASN A 322 -17.98 6.30 6.50
N TRP A 323 -16.71 6.67 6.72
CA TRP A 323 -16.11 6.58 8.07
C TRP A 323 -16.85 7.47 9.08
N TRP A 324 -17.11 8.73 8.72
CA TRP A 324 -17.81 9.69 9.57
C TRP A 324 -19.15 9.12 10.02
N TRP A 325 -19.89 8.57 9.06
CA TRP A 325 -21.17 7.92 9.29
C TRP A 325 -21.06 6.70 10.23
N SER A 326 -19.99 5.92 10.11
CA SER A 326 -19.75 4.74 10.94
C SER A 326 -19.44 5.07 12.40
N ARG A 327 -18.81 6.22 12.67
CA ARG A 327 -18.34 6.63 14.02
C ARG A 327 -19.29 7.54 14.78
N ILE A 328 -20.26 8.13 14.09
CA ILE A 328 -21.41 8.76 14.76
C ILE A 328 -22.12 7.68 15.56
N HIS A 329 -22.43 8.00 16.82
CA HIS A 329 -23.20 7.11 17.67
C HIS A 329 -24.50 6.72 16.93
N PRO A 330 -24.81 5.42 16.78
CA PRO A 330 -25.90 4.97 15.92
C PRO A 330 -27.22 5.72 16.08
N ASP A 331 -27.59 6.07 17.32
CA ASP A 331 -28.81 6.83 17.64
C ASP A 331 -28.86 8.26 17.11
N ASP A 332 -27.70 8.90 16.92
CA ASP A 332 -27.63 10.31 16.54
C ASP A 332 -27.51 10.49 15.01
N ARG A 333 -27.34 9.40 14.25
CA ARG A 333 -27.23 9.39 12.78
C ARG A 333 -28.39 10.09 12.05
N PRO A 334 -29.68 9.90 12.40
CA PRO A 334 -30.78 10.60 11.72
C PRO A 334 -30.73 12.12 11.91
N LYS A 335 -30.27 12.58 13.09
CA LYS A 335 -30.11 13.99 13.40
C LYS A 335 -28.99 14.61 12.58
N VAL A 336 -27.86 13.91 12.46
CA VAL A 336 -26.71 14.33 11.64
C VAL A 336 -27.10 14.39 10.15
N GLN A 337 -27.88 13.42 9.66
CA GLN A 337 -28.37 13.42 8.28
C GLN A 337 -29.29 14.60 7.96
N ALA A 338 -30.15 14.99 8.91
CA ALA A 338 -30.97 16.18 8.75
C ALA A 338 -30.12 17.47 8.71
N ALA A 339 -29.07 17.53 9.52
CA ALA A 339 -28.13 18.65 9.56
C ALA A 339 -27.35 18.82 8.25
N SER A 340 -26.89 17.72 7.64
CA SER A 340 -26.15 17.75 6.36
C SER A 340 -26.99 18.26 5.19
N ILE A 341 -28.31 18.03 5.21
CA ILE A 341 -29.23 18.60 4.21
C ILE A 341 -29.45 20.09 4.47
N LYS A 342 -29.59 20.46 5.75
CA LYS A 342 -29.93 21.82 6.17
C LYS A 342 -28.82 22.84 5.87
N ILE A 343 -27.55 22.48 6.07
CA ILE A 343 -26.41 23.37 5.76
C ILE A 343 -26.30 23.71 4.26
N LEU A 344 -26.83 22.89 3.35
CA LEU A 344 -26.86 23.23 1.93
C LEU A 344 -27.83 24.37 1.59
N SER A 345 -28.66 24.77 2.56
CA SER A 345 -29.63 25.87 2.45
C SER A 345 -29.37 27.04 3.40
N GLU A 346 -28.41 26.92 4.33
CA GLU A 346 -28.07 27.91 5.35
C GLU A 346 -26.56 28.21 5.32
N ILE A 347 -26.15 29.45 5.62
CA ILE A 347 -24.71 29.80 5.59
C ILE A 347 -23.96 29.15 6.76
N ASN A 348 -24.60 29.07 7.93
CA ASN A 348 -24.03 28.52 9.17
C ASN A 348 -25.05 27.61 9.86
N TYR A 349 -24.62 26.45 10.37
CA TYR A 349 -25.47 25.55 11.17
C TYR A 349 -24.68 24.86 12.28
N SER A 350 -25.26 24.72 13.47
CA SER A 350 -24.59 24.08 14.62
C SER A 350 -25.50 23.13 15.37
N TYR A 351 -24.97 21.99 15.82
CA TYR A 351 -25.72 20.96 16.54
C TYR A 351 -24.79 20.04 17.35
N GLU A 352 -25.37 19.30 18.31
CA GLU A 352 -24.63 18.40 19.22
C GLU A 352 -25.00 16.94 18.99
N TYR A 353 -24.03 16.03 19.07
CA TYR A 353 -24.23 14.59 18.99
C TYR A 353 -23.08 13.82 19.62
N ARG A 354 -23.26 12.52 19.81
CA ARG A 354 -22.26 11.60 20.33
C ARG A 354 -21.40 11.04 19.21
N PHE A 355 -20.10 11.00 19.45
CA PHE A 355 -19.11 10.46 18.54
C PHE A 355 -18.25 9.43 19.28
N LEU A 356 -17.86 8.37 18.57
CA LEU A 356 -17.03 7.31 19.12
C LEU A 356 -15.56 7.69 19.02
N HIS A 357 -14.86 7.74 20.14
CA HIS A 357 -13.41 7.89 20.24
C HIS A 357 -12.70 6.56 19.90
N ASN A 358 -11.39 6.57 19.61
CA ASN A 358 -10.64 5.37 19.17
C ASN A 358 -10.50 4.28 20.24
N ASP A 359 -10.41 4.67 21.50
CA ASP A 359 -10.36 3.81 22.70
C ASP A 359 -11.74 3.23 23.03
N GLY A 360 -12.74 3.56 22.21
CA GLY A 360 -14.11 3.10 22.35
C GLY A 360 -14.97 3.95 23.27
N ARG A 361 -14.43 4.99 23.95
CA ARG A 361 -15.26 5.87 24.77
C ARG A 361 -16.14 6.75 23.90
N THR A 362 -17.31 7.11 24.41
CA THR A 362 -18.20 8.05 23.72
C THR A 362 -17.90 9.45 24.19
N ILE A 363 -17.78 10.37 23.25
CA ILE A 363 -17.62 11.80 23.53
C ILE A 363 -18.79 12.59 22.96
N TRP A 364 -19.09 13.73 23.56
CA TRP A 364 -20.07 14.66 23.03
C TRP A 364 -19.39 15.71 22.19
N VAL A 365 -19.85 15.89 20.96
CA VAL A 365 -19.28 16.86 20.02
C VAL A 365 -20.34 17.90 19.68
N SER A 366 -19.94 19.17 19.74
CA SER A 366 -20.61 20.26 19.06
C SER A 366 -19.99 20.43 17.69
N GLU A 367 -20.80 20.29 16.64
CA GLU A 367 -20.37 20.55 15.27
C GLU A 367 -20.94 21.87 14.80
N ALA A 368 -20.07 22.73 14.25
CA ALA A 368 -20.47 23.95 13.56
C ALA A 368 -19.95 23.91 12.11
N LEU A 369 -20.86 24.11 11.17
CA LEU A 369 -20.63 24.03 9.74
C LEU A 369 -20.82 25.40 9.10
N HIS A 370 -19.95 25.72 8.14
CA HIS A 370 -19.93 26.95 7.37
C HIS A 370 -19.86 26.63 5.86
N LEU A 371 -20.84 27.10 5.10
CA LEU A 371 -20.90 26.88 3.65
C LEU A 371 -20.04 27.91 2.91
N VAL A 372 -19.13 27.44 2.06
CA VAL A 372 -18.34 28.24 1.12
C VAL A 372 -18.95 28.10 -0.26
N THR A 373 -19.23 29.22 -0.90
CA THR A 373 -19.80 29.27 -2.26
C THR A 373 -18.80 29.85 -3.25
N ASP A 374 -18.96 29.50 -4.52
CA ASP A 374 -18.22 30.15 -5.61
C ASP A 374 -18.68 31.59 -5.85
N ASN A 375 -18.02 32.28 -6.80
CA ASN A 375 -18.33 33.66 -7.19
C ASN A 375 -19.73 33.85 -7.81
N GLN A 376 -20.45 32.75 -8.11
CA GLN A 376 -21.82 32.75 -8.61
C GLN A 376 -22.85 32.36 -7.54
N GLY A 377 -22.41 32.12 -6.29
CA GLY A 377 -23.25 31.76 -5.16
C GLY A 377 -23.61 30.28 -5.10
N LYS A 378 -22.95 29.41 -5.88
CA LYS A 378 -23.18 27.96 -5.83
C LYS A 378 -22.36 27.32 -4.70
N PRO A 379 -22.94 26.41 -3.89
CA PRO A 379 -22.22 25.61 -2.90
C PRO A 379 -20.98 24.93 -3.49
N LEU A 380 -19.81 25.19 -2.90
CA LEU A 380 -18.52 24.61 -3.32
C LEU A 380 -18.02 23.62 -2.27
N GLU A 381 -17.85 24.10 -1.03
CA GLU A 381 -17.29 23.34 0.08
C GLU A 381 -17.99 23.71 1.39
N VAL A 382 -17.96 22.82 2.38
CA VAL A 382 -18.39 23.08 3.75
C VAL A 382 -17.20 22.94 4.68
N ILE A 383 -16.87 24.02 5.38
CA ILE A 383 -15.85 24.01 6.42
C ILE A 383 -16.55 23.71 7.75
N GLY A 384 -16.11 22.66 8.43
CA GLY A 384 -16.68 22.25 9.70
C GLY A 384 -15.69 22.28 10.84
N THR A 385 -16.23 22.47 12.04
CA THR A 385 -15.48 22.46 13.30
C THR A 385 -16.14 21.52 14.31
N TRP A 386 -15.33 20.78 15.07
CA TRP A 386 -15.79 19.96 16.19
C TRP A 386 -15.20 20.44 17.51
N LEU A 387 -16.05 20.58 18.52
CA LEU A 387 -15.68 20.93 19.89
C LEU A 387 -16.19 19.86 20.86
N ASP A 388 -15.35 19.41 21.80
CA ASP A 388 -15.74 18.47 22.85
C ASP A 388 -16.61 19.14 23.94
N LEU A 389 -17.81 18.61 24.16
CA LEU A 389 -18.79 19.03 25.17
C LEU A 389 -18.93 18.04 26.35
N SER A 390 -18.09 17.01 26.41
CA SER A 390 -18.26 15.89 27.35
C SER A 390 -18.31 16.34 28.82
N GLN A 391 -17.51 17.34 29.22
CA GLN A 391 -17.53 17.90 30.58
C GLN A 391 -18.87 18.59 30.93
N THR A 392 -19.44 19.33 29.99
CA THR A 392 -20.74 19.99 30.16
C THR A 392 -21.85 18.96 30.31
N LYS A 393 -21.84 17.92 29.46
CA LYS A 393 -22.83 16.84 29.49
C LYS A 393 -22.78 15.99 30.75
N ARG A 394 -21.59 15.80 31.31
CA ARG A 394 -21.40 15.10 32.60
C ARG A 394 -22.10 15.81 33.75
N ASN A 395 -22.04 17.14 33.82
CA ASN A 395 -22.72 17.92 34.85
C ASN A 395 -24.26 17.82 34.75
N GLU A 396 -24.78 17.82 33.52
CA GLU A 396 -26.22 17.61 33.27
C GLU A 396 -26.67 16.20 33.71
N ALA A 397 -25.86 15.18 33.42
CA ALA A 397 -26.13 13.79 33.79
C ALA A 397 -26.23 13.60 35.32
N VAL A 398 -25.34 14.22 36.11
CA VAL A 398 -25.39 14.21 37.59
C VAL A 398 -26.77 14.69 38.08
N GLN A 399 -27.26 15.78 37.51
CA GLN A 399 -28.50 16.40 37.94
C GLN A 399 -29.72 15.55 37.57
N MET A 400 -29.70 14.89 36.41
CA MET A 400 -30.74 13.95 35.99
C MET A 400 -30.75 12.69 36.88
N ALA A 401 -29.57 12.14 37.16
CA ALA A 401 -29.40 10.96 38.00
C ALA A 401 -30.04 11.14 39.38
N ARG A 402 -29.78 12.28 40.02
CA ARG A 402 -30.35 12.62 41.33
C ARG A 402 -31.88 12.59 41.33
N ASN A 403 -32.51 13.21 40.34
CA ASN A 403 -33.96 13.33 40.29
C ASN A 403 -34.62 11.95 40.03
N ALA A 404 -34.03 11.13 39.16
CA ALA A 404 -34.55 9.80 38.83
C ALA A 404 -34.59 8.87 40.04
N VAL A 405 -33.54 8.86 40.86
CA VAL A 405 -33.49 8.03 42.08
C VAL A 405 -34.61 8.41 43.05
N LEU A 406 -34.83 9.71 43.26
CA LEU A 406 -35.88 10.20 44.17
C LEU A 406 -37.28 9.73 43.74
N ASP A 407 -37.57 9.69 42.44
CA ASP A 407 -38.84 9.19 41.90
C ASP A 407 -39.04 7.69 42.14
N GLN A 408 -37.97 6.89 42.03
CA GLN A 408 -38.03 5.45 42.28
C GLN A 408 -38.29 5.12 43.75
N VAL A 409 -37.67 5.88 44.66
CA VAL A 409 -37.98 5.80 46.08
C VAL A 409 -39.48 6.02 46.26
N VAL A 410 -40.08 7.05 45.66
CA VAL A 410 -41.53 7.31 45.77
C VAL A 410 -42.41 6.18 45.18
N GLY A 411 -41.96 5.48 44.14
CA GLY A 411 -42.72 4.44 43.41
C GLY A 411 -42.84 3.03 44.01
N ASN A 412 -42.39 2.77 45.25
CA ASN A 412 -42.37 1.42 45.88
C ASN A 412 -41.60 0.36 45.05
N GLN A 413 -40.54 0.77 44.35
CA GLN A 413 -39.56 -0.13 43.73
C GLN A 413 -38.85 -1.00 44.79
N LYS A 414 -38.23 -2.11 44.37
CA LYS A 414 -37.44 -2.95 45.30
C LYS A 414 -36.15 -2.24 45.71
N LEU A 415 -35.60 -2.58 46.89
CA LEU A 415 -34.53 -1.82 47.51
C LEU A 415 -33.26 -1.95 46.71
N ALA A 416 -32.94 -3.19 46.36
CA ALA A 416 -31.80 -3.50 45.51
C ALA A 416 -31.88 -2.73 44.18
N ILE A 417 -33.07 -2.56 43.59
CA ILE A 417 -33.23 -1.79 42.33
C ILE A 417 -32.85 -0.33 42.56
N ILE A 418 -33.31 0.28 43.65
CA ILE A 418 -33.02 1.68 43.93
C ILE A 418 -31.54 1.89 44.26
N LEU A 419 -30.96 1.02 45.08
CA LEU A 419 -29.55 1.10 45.47
C LEU A 419 -28.62 0.86 44.28
N ASP A 420 -28.98 -0.06 43.41
CA ASP A 420 -28.24 -0.37 42.20
C ASP A 420 -28.39 0.74 41.15
N ASP A 421 -29.58 1.32 41.01
CA ASP A 421 -29.83 2.46 40.14
C ASP A 421 -29.06 3.71 40.62
N ILE A 422 -28.92 3.93 41.94
CA ILE A 422 -28.03 4.95 42.51
C ILE A 422 -26.58 4.71 42.08
N ALA A 423 -26.10 3.49 42.27
CA ALA A 423 -24.72 3.16 42.00
C ALA A 423 -24.41 3.24 40.50
N HIS A 424 -25.25 2.67 39.64
CA HIS A 424 -25.10 2.75 38.18
C HIS A 424 -25.17 4.17 37.67
N ARG A 425 -26.12 4.98 38.14
CA ARG A 425 -26.20 6.36 37.65
C ARG A 425 -24.98 7.18 38.02
N LEU A 426 -24.41 6.94 39.20
CA LEU A 426 -23.14 7.57 39.59
C LEU A 426 -21.95 7.06 38.78
N GLU A 427 -21.96 5.80 38.38
CA GLU A 427 -20.93 5.19 37.51
C GLU A 427 -21.13 5.58 36.04
N GLU A 428 -22.36 5.82 35.56
CA GLU A 428 -22.69 6.40 34.25
C GLU A 428 -22.21 7.86 34.18
N VAL A 429 -22.40 8.58 35.28
CA VAL A 429 -21.87 9.91 35.48
C VAL A 429 -20.35 9.90 35.54
N ASN A 430 -19.75 8.89 36.20
CA ASN A 430 -18.31 8.74 36.33
C ASN A 430 -17.84 7.28 36.25
N PRO A 431 -17.33 6.83 35.09
CA PRO A 431 -16.98 5.42 34.88
C PRO A 431 -15.82 4.91 35.75
N ASP A 432 -14.98 5.80 36.27
CA ASP A 432 -13.84 5.42 37.10
C ASP A 432 -14.23 5.18 38.56
N MET A 433 -15.41 5.67 38.97
CA MET A 433 -15.93 5.39 40.30
C MET A 433 -16.33 3.93 40.36
N HIS A 434 -15.91 3.28 41.44
CA HIS A 434 -16.50 2.02 41.83
C HIS A 434 -17.30 2.26 43.09
N VAL A 435 -18.60 2.42 42.90
CA VAL A 435 -19.55 2.67 43.97
C VAL A 435 -19.77 1.38 44.74
N SER A 436 -19.89 1.49 46.07
CA SER A 436 -20.25 0.41 46.97
C SER A 436 -21.02 0.94 48.15
N ILE A 437 -22.30 0.64 48.12
CA ILE A 437 -23.26 0.92 49.16
C ILE A 437 -23.33 -0.31 50.05
N LEU A 438 -22.90 -0.18 51.29
CA LEU A 438 -22.97 -1.22 52.31
C LEU A 438 -24.07 -0.85 53.30
N LEU A 439 -25.02 -1.74 53.55
CA LEU A 439 -26.09 -1.58 54.53
C LEU A 439 -25.63 -2.17 55.87
N LEU A 440 -26.01 -1.57 56.97
CA LEU A 440 -25.84 -2.16 58.30
C LEU A 440 -27.03 -3.08 58.58
N ASP A 441 -26.81 -4.37 58.75
CA ASP A 441 -27.86 -5.29 59.15
C ASP A 441 -28.19 -5.07 60.64
N CYS A 442 -29.39 -4.53 60.90
CA CYS A 442 -29.88 -4.23 62.23
C CYS A 442 -30.04 -5.46 63.14
N ARG A 443 -29.95 -6.69 62.60
CA ARG A 443 -30.07 -7.95 63.35
C ARG A 443 -28.76 -8.45 63.96
N ASN A 444 -27.62 -8.23 63.30
CA ASN A 444 -26.32 -8.74 63.73
C ASN A 444 -25.23 -7.65 63.84
N GLY A 445 -25.51 -6.40 63.45
CA GLY A 445 -24.60 -5.27 63.59
C GLY A 445 -23.44 -5.27 62.59
N GLN A 446 -23.52 -6.08 61.52
CA GLN A 446 -22.49 -6.20 60.49
C GLN A 446 -22.90 -5.47 59.20
N LEU A 447 -21.90 -5.06 58.42
CA LEU A 447 -22.13 -4.44 57.12
C LEU A 447 -22.34 -5.51 56.05
N ILE A 448 -23.43 -5.39 55.31
CA ILE A 448 -23.80 -6.21 54.16
C ILE A 448 -23.76 -5.36 52.90
N ASN A 449 -23.44 -5.93 51.77
CA ASN A 449 -23.39 -5.19 50.52
C ASN A 449 -24.80 -4.95 49.96
N GLY A 450 -25.16 -3.68 49.80
CA GLY A 450 -26.44 -3.23 49.26
C GLY A 450 -26.44 -3.02 47.75
N ALA A 451 -25.40 -2.35 47.22
CA ALA A 451 -25.18 -2.19 45.78
C ALA A 451 -23.74 -1.77 45.51
N SER A 452 -23.01 -2.55 44.72
CA SER A 452 -21.63 -2.21 44.38
C SER A 452 -21.27 -2.71 42.97
N PRO A 453 -21.82 -2.08 41.91
CA PRO A 453 -21.89 -2.68 40.58
C PRO A 453 -20.51 -2.93 40.01
N SER A 454 -19.62 -1.98 40.25
CA SER A 454 -18.32 -1.99 39.62
C SER A 454 -17.22 -2.62 40.46
N LEU A 455 -17.48 -3.04 41.69
CA LEU A 455 -16.42 -3.55 42.55
C LEU A 455 -16.10 -5.03 42.33
N PRO A 456 -14.81 -5.41 42.36
CA PRO A 456 -14.41 -6.80 42.27
C PRO A 456 -15.08 -7.62 43.37
N ALA A 457 -15.66 -8.75 43.00
CA ALA A 457 -16.58 -9.44 43.90
C ALA A 457 -15.95 -9.97 45.19
N PHE A 458 -14.74 -10.54 45.13
CA PHE A 458 -14.07 -10.99 46.36
C PHE A 458 -13.77 -9.83 47.31
N PHE A 459 -13.67 -8.61 46.79
CA PHE A 459 -13.56 -7.38 47.58
C PHE A 459 -14.92 -7.06 48.21
N ASN A 460 -16.03 -7.16 47.48
CA ASN A 460 -17.39 -7.08 48.05
C ASN A 460 -17.58 -8.14 49.15
N ALA A 461 -17.03 -9.33 48.95
CA ALA A 461 -17.11 -10.44 49.88
C ALA A 461 -16.24 -10.25 51.13
N ALA A 462 -15.09 -9.61 50.99
CA ALA A 462 -14.24 -9.25 52.13
C ALA A 462 -14.91 -8.23 53.05
N VAL A 463 -15.82 -7.43 52.49
CA VAL A 463 -16.52 -6.34 53.16
C VAL A 463 -17.91 -6.77 53.64
N GLU A 464 -18.46 -7.84 53.07
CA GLU A 464 -19.67 -8.53 53.53
C GLU A 464 -19.46 -9.14 54.93
N GLY A 465 -20.34 -8.82 55.88
CA GLY A 465 -20.23 -9.25 57.28
C GLY A 465 -19.23 -8.45 58.12
N LEU A 466 -18.68 -7.34 57.60
CA LEU A 466 -17.68 -6.55 58.31
C LEU A 466 -18.29 -5.87 59.55
N GLU A 467 -17.71 -6.12 60.74
CA GLU A 467 -18.09 -5.43 61.97
C GLU A 467 -17.49 -4.01 62.03
N PRO A 468 -18.31 -2.96 62.14
CA PRO A 468 -17.81 -1.59 62.27
C PRO A 468 -16.89 -1.44 63.49
N GLY A 469 -15.71 -0.87 63.27
CA GLY A 469 -14.72 -0.63 64.31
C GLY A 469 -13.56 0.23 63.83
N LEU A 470 -12.80 0.81 64.76
CA LEU A 470 -11.65 1.64 64.41
C LEU A 470 -10.57 0.80 63.70
N GLY A 471 -10.20 1.18 62.48
CA GLY A 471 -9.20 0.46 61.69
C GLY A 471 -9.72 -0.79 60.98
N ARG A 472 -11.04 -0.93 60.83
CA ARG A 472 -11.72 -1.99 60.07
C ARG A 472 -12.00 -1.52 58.63
N GLY A 473 -10.96 -1.21 57.86
CA GLY A 473 -11.09 -0.55 56.56
C GLY A 473 -11.68 0.86 56.67
N SER A 474 -11.88 1.56 55.55
CA SER A 474 -12.54 2.89 55.58
C SER A 474 -14.04 2.76 55.87
N CYS A 475 -14.69 1.76 55.28
CA CYS A 475 -16.14 1.56 55.38
C CYS A 475 -16.60 1.21 56.80
N GLY A 476 -15.94 0.25 57.46
CA GLY A 476 -16.24 -0.12 58.84
C GLY A 476 -15.87 0.98 59.84
N THR A 477 -14.77 1.71 59.60
CA THR A 477 -14.37 2.83 60.46
C THR A 477 -15.32 4.02 60.33
N ALA A 478 -15.78 4.34 59.11
CA ALA A 478 -16.72 5.43 58.86
C ALA A 478 -18.06 5.20 59.59
N VAL A 479 -18.57 3.97 59.57
CA VAL A 479 -19.81 3.58 60.27
C VAL A 479 -19.63 3.62 61.79
N TYR A 480 -18.47 3.21 62.30
CA TYR A 480 -18.16 3.22 63.74
C TYR A 480 -18.02 4.64 64.33
N LEU A 481 -17.32 5.54 63.62
CA LEU A 481 -17.15 6.93 64.06
C LEU A 481 -18.37 7.80 63.72
N GLY A 482 -19.11 7.43 62.67
CA GLY A 482 -20.17 8.25 62.10
C GLY A 482 -19.65 9.47 61.34
N GLU A 483 -18.39 9.46 60.88
CA GLU A 483 -17.75 10.56 60.13
C GLU A 483 -17.20 10.04 58.79
N VAL A 484 -16.98 10.96 57.84
CA VAL A 484 -16.42 10.64 56.52
C VAL A 484 -14.96 10.20 56.66
N VAL A 485 -14.58 9.10 56.02
CA VAL A 485 -13.21 8.57 56.01
C VAL A 485 -12.69 8.52 54.58
N VAL A 486 -11.73 9.41 54.28
CA VAL A 486 -11.08 9.49 52.97
C VAL A 486 -9.68 8.89 53.06
N ILE A 487 -9.45 7.81 52.31
CA ILE A 487 -8.14 7.18 52.18
C ILE A 487 -7.69 7.26 50.74
N THR A 488 -6.65 8.06 50.52
CA THR A 488 -6.11 8.37 49.19
C THR A 488 -5.08 7.34 48.72
N ASP A 489 -4.46 6.63 49.65
CA ASP A 489 -3.55 5.50 49.41
C ASP A 489 -3.85 4.38 50.41
N ILE A 490 -4.59 3.39 49.95
CA ILE A 490 -4.98 2.22 50.72
C ILE A 490 -3.74 1.39 51.12
N ASP A 491 -2.73 1.30 50.26
CA ASP A 491 -1.61 0.35 50.44
C ASP A 491 -0.71 0.71 51.64
N ASN A 492 -0.82 1.94 52.15
CA ASN A 492 0.01 2.44 53.24
C ASN A 492 -0.80 2.87 54.47
N HIS A 493 -2.13 2.84 54.39
CA HIS A 493 -2.97 3.35 55.47
C HIS A 493 -3.17 2.30 56.58
N PRO A 494 -2.99 2.66 57.87
CA PRO A 494 -3.13 1.73 58.99
C PRO A 494 -4.47 0.99 59.04
N TYR A 495 -5.56 1.67 58.64
CA TYR A 495 -6.91 1.09 58.61
C TYR A 495 -7.08 -0.03 57.58
N TRP A 496 -6.21 -0.07 56.59
CA TRP A 496 -6.24 -1.08 55.55
C TRP A 496 -5.14 -2.13 55.71
N GLN A 497 -4.16 -1.97 56.62
CA GLN A 497 -3.12 -2.98 56.87
C GLN A 497 -3.64 -4.44 56.98
N PRO A 498 -4.76 -4.72 57.69
CA PRO A 498 -5.32 -6.08 57.78
C PRO A 498 -6.01 -6.58 56.49
N TYR A 499 -6.25 -5.68 55.53
CA TYR A 499 -7.07 -5.87 54.32
C TYR A 499 -6.32 -5.50 53.02
N LEU A 500 -5.06 -5.09 53.17
CA LEU A 500 -4.21 -4.46 52.17
C LEU A 500 -3.99 -5.42 50.99
N GLU A 501 -3.79 -6.67 51.35
CA GLU A 501 -3.66 -7.77 50.43
C GLU A 501 -4.93 -7.96 49.57
N MET A 502 -6.13 -7.69 50.11
CA MET A 502 -7.41 -7.76 49.38
C MET A 502 -7.63 -6.55 48.47
N THR A 503 -7.36 -5.35 48.95
CA THR A 503 -7.52 -4.12 48.15
C THR A 503 -6.55 -4.10 46.97
N GLN A 504 -5.27 -4.46 47.19
CA GLN A 504 -4.28 -4.61 46.13
C GLN A 504 -4.71 -5.61 45.07
N ARG A 505 -5.29 -6.73 45.51
CA ARG A 505 -5.87 -7.70 44.58
C ARG A 505 -7.06 -7.15 43.82
N ALA A 506 -7.83 -6.26 44.43
CA ALA A 506 -8.99 -5.65 43.80
C ALA A 506 -8.57 -4.54 42.83
N GLY A 507 -7.25 -4.30 42.75
CA GLY A 507 -6.66 -3.17 42.06
C GLY A 507 -7.11 -1.87 42.70
N LEU A 508 -7.71 -1.90 43.90
CA LEU A 508 -8.31 -0.75 44.56
C LEU A 508 -7.27 -0.14 45.47
N HIS A 509 -6.92 1.09 45.15
CA HIS A 509 -5.81 1.76 45.80
C HIS A 509 -6.23 3.07 46.48
N ALA A 510 -7.48 3.50 46.30
CA ALA A 510 -8.11 4.57 47.08
C ALA A 510 -9.55 4.20 47.45
N CYS A 511 -9.99 4.63 48.63
CA CYS A 511 -11.37 4.46 49.07
C CYS A 511 -11.84 5.65 49.89
N TRP A 512 -13.03 6.15 49.57
CA TRP A 512 -13.70 7.22 50.27
C TRP A 512 -15.04 6.69 50.78
N SER A 513 -15.21 6.69 52.10
CA SER A 513 -16.39 6.11 52.74
C SER A 513 -17.16 7.18 53.50
N VAL A 514 -18.41 7.39 53.11
CA VAL A 514 -19.37 8.32 53.72
C VAL A 514 -20.44 7.49 54.44
N PRO A 515 -20.58 7.58 55.78
CA PRO A 515 -21.63 6.86 56.48
C PRO A 515 -22.98 7.55 56.25
N PHE A 516 -24.01 6.78 55.90
CA PHE A 516 -25.38 7.29 55.81
C PHE A 516 -26.18 6.85 57.04
N LYS A 517 -27.02 7.75 57.56
CA LYS A 517 -27.61 7.66 58.89
C LYS A 517 -29.13 7.79 58.86
N ASP A 518 -29.79 7.27 59.88
CA ASP A 518 -31.21 7.50 60.13
C ASP A 518 -31.47 8.87 60.80
N GLU A 519 -32.74 9.19 61.02
CA GLU A 519 -33.16 10.46 61.64
C GLU A 519 -32.68 10.62 63.09
N ALA A 520 -32.33 9.52 63.78
CA ALA A 520 -31.77 9.53 65.13
C ALA A 520 -30.24 9.74 65.14
N GLY A 521 -29.62 9.84 63.95
CA GLY A 521 -28.17 9.99 63.79
C GLY A 521 -27.40 8.68 63.88
N GLN A 522 -28.09 7.53 63.87
CA GLN A 522 -27.48 6.22 63.89
C GLN A 522 -27.14 5.77 62.47
N ALA A 523 -25.93 5.22 62.28
CA ALA A 523 -25.49 4.77 60.96
C ALA A 523 -26.32 3.57 60.47
N LEU A 524 -26.87 3.70 59.26
CA LEU A 524 -27.60 2.65 58.54
C LEU A 524 -26.70 1.89 57.58
N GLY A 525 -25.46 2.33 57.37
CA GLY A 525 -24.52 1.76 56.44
C GLY A 525 -23.45 2.75 55.96
N SER A 526 -22.65 2.33 54.98
CA SER A 526 -21.54 3.11 54.41
C SER A 526 -21.67 3.21 52.90
N PHE A 527 -21.59 4.41 52.34
CA PHE A 527 -21.48 4.68 50.92
C PHE A 527 -20.01 4.86 50.57
N CYS A 528 -19.46 3.95 49.78
CA CYS A 528 -18.03 3.84 49.54
C CYS A 528 -17.75 4.05 48.06
N ILE A 529 -16.81 4.92 47.72
CA ILE A 529 -16.27 5.01 46.36
C ILE A 529 -14.85 4.51 46.39
N TYR A 530 -14.58 3.54 45.55
CA TYR A 530 -13.24 3.01 45.34
C TYR A 530 -12.74 3.39 43.97
N TYR A 531 -11.43 3.48 43.87
CA TYR A 531 -10.73 3.69 42.62
C TYR A 531 -9.59 2.73 42.48
N SER A 532 -9.28 2.41 41.24
CA SER A 532 -8.22 1.48 40.89
C SER A 532 -6.82 2.10 40.97
N THR A 533 -6.78 3.30 41.49
CA THR A 533 -5.61 4.15 41.47
C THR A 533 -5.59 4.93 42.76
N LYS A 534 -4.36 5.22 43.23
CA LYS A 534 -4.15 6.07 44.40
C LYS A 534 -4.53 7.49 44.02
N ARG A 535 -5.56 8.03 44.65
CA ARG A 535 -6.01 9.41 44.39
C ARG A 535 -6.78 10.01 45.56
N ALA A 536 -6.63 11.33 45.69
CA ALA A 536 -7.50 12.15 46.51
C ALA A 536 -8.78 12.50 45.74
N PRO A 537 -9.90 12.71 46.45
CA PRO A 537 -11.07 13.27 45.82
C PRO A 537 -10.85 14.74 45.48
N SER A 538 -11.48 15.19 44.40
CA SER A 538 -11.78 16.61 44.23
C SER A 538 -12.92 17.04 45.15
N SER A 539 -13.05 18.33 45.41
CA SER A 539 -14.18 18.87 46.18
C SER A 539 -15.53 18.51 45.55
N ALA A 540 -15.63 18.59 44.22
CA ALA A 540 -16.85 18.28 43.48
C ALA A 540 -17.26 16.79 43.58
N GLU A 541 -16.30 15.87 43.63
CA GLU A 541 -16.59 14.44 43.79
C GLU A 541 -17.03 14.10 45.21
N LEU A 542 -16.42 14.69 46.25
CA LEU A 542 -16.89 14.49 47.63
C LEU A 542 -18.31 15.00 47.83
N ASP A 543 -18.61 16.20 47.34
CA ASP A 543 -19.95 16.80 47.43
C ASP A 543 -21.01 15.89 46.76
N LEU A 544 -20.68 15.33 45.60
CA LEU A 544 -21.52 14.38 44.87
C LEU A 544 -21.80 13.11 45.70
N ILE A 545 -20.78 12.54 46.33
CA ILE A 545 -20.90 11.28 47.09
C ILE A 545 -21.74 11.49 48.36
N GLU A 546 -21.52 12.58 49.09
CA GLU A 546 -22.31 12.91 50.28
C GLU A 546 -23.79 13.14 49.95
N GLU A 547 -24.10 13.70 48.78
CA GLU A 547 -25.46 13.85 48.30
C GLU A 547 -26.16 12.50 48.09
N PHE A 548 -25.56 11.58 47.34
CA PHE A 548 -26.18 10.28 47.05
C PHE A 548 -26.19 9.32 48.25
N ALA A 549 -25.25 9.44 49.19
CA ALA A 549 -25.29 8.74 50.47
C ALA A 549 -26.56 9.10 51.27
N ARG A 550 -26.98 10.37 51.26
CA ARG A 550 -28.24 10.80 51.91
C ARG A 550 -29.48 10.20 51.24
N ILE A 551 -29.50 10.12 49.91
CA ILE A 551 -30.64 9.55 49.17
C ILE A 551 -30.76 8.03 49.41
N THR A 552 -29.63 7.35 49.54
CA THR A 552 -29.53 5.92 49.88
C THR A 552 -30.24 5.59 51.21
N ALA A 553 -29.98 6.37 52.27
CA ALA A 553 -30.63 6.20 53.57
C ALA A 553 -32.16 6.24 53.46
N LEU A 554 -32.68 7.17 52.65
CA LEU A 554 -34.11 7.34 52.42
C LEU A 554 -34.76 6.12 51.72
N ALA A 555 -34.07 5.50 50.76
CA ALA A 555 -34.58 4.35 50.02
C ALA A 555 -34.78 3.10 50.89
N ILE A 556 -33.80 2.80 51.75
CA ILE A 556 -33.77 1.60 52.61
C ILE A 556 -34.96 1.56 53.56
N GLN A 557 -35.24 2.71 54.18
CA GLN A 557 -36.33 2.85 55.13
C GLN A 557 -37.69 2.51 54.49
N LYS A 558 -37.84 2.68 53.17
CA LYS A 558 -39.11 2.48 52.48
C LYS A 558 -39.37 1.03 52.03
N VAL A 559 -38.36 0.32 51.53
CA VAL A 559 -38.61 -0.99 50.89
C VAL A 559 -38.71 -2.15 51.88
N ASN A 560 -38.02 -2.07 53.02
CA ASN A 560 -38.17 -3.08 54.07
C ASN A 560 -39.64 -3.26 54.51
N ALA A 561 -40.47 -2.24 54.32
CA ALA A 561 -41.91 -2.32 54.55
C ALA A 561 -42.70 -3.15 53.51
N THR A 562 -42.15 -3.50 52.32
CA THR A 562 -42.89 -4.04 51.15
C THR A 562 -42.56 -5.50 50.78
N ASP A 563 -41.30 -5.94 50.85
CA ASP A 563 -40.88 -7.28 50.35
C ASP A 563 -41.37 -8.47 51.21
N ALA A 564 -41.72 -8.22 52.48
CA ALA A 564 -42.28 -9.24 53.39
C ALA A 564 -43.58 -9.90 52.86
N LEU A 565 -44.21 -9.33 51.84
CA LEU A 565 -45.50 -9.78 51.33
C LEU A 565 -45.45 -10.60 50.01
N ARG A 566 -44.33 -10.69 49.26
CA ARG A 566 -44.30 -11.22 47.85
C ARG A 566 -43.62 -12.59 47.61
N GLN A 567 -42.65 -13.02 48.41
CA GLN A 567 -41.76 -14.15 48.07
C GLN A 567 -42.41 -15.54 48.03
N SER A 568 -43.55 -15.77 48.69
CA SER A 568 -44.11 -17.13 48.85
C SER A 568 -44.78 -17.73 47.59
N ALA A 569 -45.00 -16.98 46.50
CA ALA A 569 -45.89 -17.42 45.41
C ALA A 569 -45.21 -17.69 44.05
N ALA A 570 -43.99 -17.19 43.79
CA ALA A 570 -43.41 -17.16 42.43
C ALA A 570 -42.55 -18.38 42.03
N VAL A 571 -42.10 -19.20 42.98
CA VAL A 571 -41.10 -20.27 42.75
C VAL A 571 -41.68 -21.48 42.02
N PHE A 572 -42.96 -21.80 42.21
CA PHE A 572 -43.61 -22.98 41.63
C PHE A 572 -43.91 -22.85 40.12
N GLU A 573 -44.21 -21.63 39.64
CA GLU A 573 -44.74 -21.37 38.30
C GLU A 573 -43.67 -21.09 37.22
N SER A 574 -42.46 -20.72 37.60
CA SER A 574 -41.47 -20.11 36.67
C SER A 574 -40.33 -21.02 36.21
N THR A 575 -40.29 -22.28 36.66
CA THR A 575 -39.21 -23.22 36.28
C THR A 575 -39.36 -23.70 34.83
N GLN A 576 -38.27 -23.68 34.04
CA GLN A 576 -38.23 -24.13 32.64
C GLN A 576 -38.20 -25.65 32.48
N ASP A 577 -37.78 -26.36 33.52
CA ASP A 577 -37.94 -27.80 33.61
C ASP A 577 -39.41 -28.13 33.86
N GLY A 578 -39.89 -29.19 33.20
CA GLY A 578 -41.20 -29.73 33.46
C GLY A 578 -41.24 -30.28 34.88
N VAL A 579 -42.04 -29.66 35.73
CA VAL A 579 -42.29 -30.12 37.10
C VAL A 579 -43.66 -30.78 37.12
N LEU A 580 -43.71 -32.02 37.60
CA LEU A 580 -44.95 -32.70 37.94
C LEU A 580 -44.91 -33.17 39.39
N ILE A 581 -46.05 -33.14 40.05
CA ILE A 581 -46.27 -33.73 41.37
C ILE A 581 -47.26 -34.87 41.19
N THR A 582 -46.99 -36.02 41.80
CA THR A 582 -47.91 -37.17 41.84
C THR A 582 -48.25 -37.59 43.26
N ASP A 583 -49.37 -38.29 43.42
CA ASP A 583 -49.67 -39.05 44.63
C ASP A 583 -48.78 -40.32 44.73
N LEU A 584 -48.96 -41.12 45.78
CA LEU A 584 -48.20 -42.36 46.01
C LEU A 584 -48.57 -43.51 45.05
N VAL A 585 -49.69 -43.42 44.33
CA VAL A 585 -50.13 -44.37 43.30
C VAL A 585 -50.02 -43.63 41.96
N PRO A 586 -48.80 -43.46 41.43
CA PRO A 586 -48.32 -42.29 40.69
C PRO A 586 -49.35 -41.70 39.71
N ARG A 587 -50.28 -40.91 40.24
CA ARG A 587 -51.27 -40.11 39.51
C ARG A 587 -50.90 -38.65 39.65
N ILE A 588 -50.84 -37.93 38.54
CA ILE A 588 -50.44 -36.53 38.50
C ILE A 588 -51.48 -35.67 39.24
N VAL A 589 -51.04 -34.87 40.21
CA VAL A 589 -51.88 -33.98 41.04
C VAL A 589 -51.64 -32.51 40.73
N ALA A 590 -50.46 -32.14 40.24
CA ALA A 590 -50.15 -30.79 39.81
C ALA A 590 -49.01 -30.83 38.79
N ILE A 591 -49.02 -29.88 37.86
CA ILE A 591 -47.92 -29.65 36.91
C ILE A 591 -47.63 -28.16 36.83
N ASN A 592 -46.41 -27.79 36.47
CA ASN A 592 -46.09 -26.41 36.12
C ASN A 592 -46.28 -26.14 34.61
N HIS A 593 -46.18 -24.88 34.22
CA HIS A 593 -46.32 -24.47 32.81
C HIS A 593 -45.32 -25.16 31.86
N ALA A 594 -44.10 -25.40 32.30
CA ALA A 594 -43.06 -26.03 31.48
C ALA A 594 -43.38 -27.49 31.11
N TYR A 595 -44.03 -28.25 32.01
CA TYR A 595 -44.48 -29.61 31.70
C TYR A 595 -45.35 -29.64 30.43
N THR A 596 -46.30 -28.70 30.34
CA THR A 596 -47.23 -28.61 29.21
C THR A 596 -46.48 -28.27 27.93
N LYS A 597 -45.55 -27.32 27.99
CA LYS A 597 -44.74 -26.91 26.83
C LYS A 597 -43.86 -28.04 26.29
N ILE A 598 -43.21 -28.80 27.16
CA ILE A 598 -42.26 -29.85 26.75
C ILE A 598 -43.02 -31.09 26.26
N THR A 599 -44.04 -31.54 26.98
CA THR A 599 -44.71 -32.81 26.65
C THR A 599 -45.82 -32.65 25.62
N GLY A 600 -46.36 -31.45 25.47
CA GLY A 600 -47.54 -31.13 24.67
C GLY A 600 -48.87 -31.39 25.39
N TYR A 601 -48.88 -32.14 26.49
CA TYR A 601 -50.10 -32.46 27.23
C TYR A 601 -50.50 -31.30 28.15
N THR A 602 -51.74 -30.86 28.06
CA THR A 602 -52.28 -29.82 28.96
C THR A 602 -52.50 -30.36 30.38
N GLU A 603 -52.66 -29.45 31.33
CA GLU A 603 -53.00 -29.80 32.71
C GLU A 603 -54.27 -30.65 32.80
N ALA A 604 -55.34 -30.24 32.11
CA ALA A 604 -56.61 -30.98 32.08
C ALA A 604 -56.46 -32.41 31.51
N GLU A 605 -55.54 -32.62 30.58
CA GLU A 605 -55.27 -33.93 30.00
C GLU A 605 -54.31 -34.78 30.85
N SER A 606 -53.56 -34.17 31.75
CA SER A 606 -52.49 -34.82 32.53
C SER A 606 -52.92 -35.15 33.95
N LEU A 607 -53.71 -34.29 34.59
CA LEU A 607 -54.21 -34.50 35.95
C LEU A 607 -54.95 -35.85 36.08
N GLY A 608 -54.63 -36.60 37.13
CA GLY A 608 -55.20 -37.91 37.43
C GLY A 608 -54.65 -39.08 36.59
N LYS A 609 -53.81 -38.85 35.58
CA LYS A 609 -53.20 -39.91 34.76
C LYS A 609 -51.84 -40.36 35.31
N ASN A 610 -51.37 -41.51 34.85
CA ASN A 610 -50.05 -42.02 35.16
C ASN A 610 -48.99 -41.41 34.20
N PRO A 611 -47.80 -40.99 34.69
CA PRO A 611 -46.72 -40.47 33.84
C PRO A 611 -46.26 -41.41 32.71
N SER A 612 -46.64 -42.69 32.74
CA SER A 612 -46.40 -43.64 31.66
C SER A 612 -47.00 -43.22 30.30
N ILE A 613 -47.89 -42.23 30.26
CA ILE A 613 -48.39 -41.64 29.00
C ILE A 613 -47.27 -41.08 28.10
N LEU A 614 -46.11 -40.75 28.67
CA LEU A 614 -44.96 -40.19 27.95
C LEU A 614 -44.01 -41.26 27.37
N GLN A 615 -44.25 -42.56 27.58
CA GLN A 615 -43.28 -43.61 27.22
C GLN A 615 -43.05 -43.74 25.71
N SER A 616 -41.78 -43.70 25.28
CA SER A 616 -41.37 -43.82 23.87
C SER A 616 -41.26 -45.26 23.36
N GLY A 617 -41.10 -46.25 24.26
CA GLY A 617 -40.82 -47.64 23.92
C GLY A 617 -39.36 -47.93 23.54
N ARG A 618 -38.43 -46.96 23.66
CA ARG A 618 -36.99 -47.18 23.44
C ARG A 618 -36.26 -47.88 24.59
N HIS A 619 -36.83 -47.83 25.79
CA HIS A 619 -36.28 -48.46 27.00
C HIS A 619 -37.08 -49.73 27.34
N ASP A 620 -36.40 -50.75 27.85
CA ASP A 620 -37.00 -52.03 28.19
C ASP A 620 -37.68 -52.04 29.58
N LEU A 621 -38.31 -53.16 29.93
CA LEU A 621 -39.00 -53.32 31.21
C LEU A 621 -38.04 -53.33 32.41
N ASP A 622 -36.81 -53.82 32.22
CA ASP A 622 -35.80 -53.92 33.28
C ASP A 622 -35.31 -52.53 33.72
N PHE A 623 -35.17 -51.60 32.77
CA PHE A 623 -34.88 -50.19 33.04
C PHE A 623 -35.92 -49.53 33.96
N TYR A 624 -37.22 -49.66 33.65
CA TYR A 624 -38.28 -49.03 34.45
C TYR A 624 -38.45 -49.68 35.83
N GLN A 625 -38.23 -51.00 35.95
CA GLN A 625 -38.23 -51.68 37.25
C GLN A 625 -37.10 -51.16 38.14
N THR A 626 -35.91 -51.00 37.57
CA THR A 626 -34.75 -50.44 38.28
C THR A 626 -34.97 -48.98 38.71
N LEU A 627 -35.59 -48.15 37.85
CA LEU A 627 -35.96 -46.77 38.19
C LEU A 627 -36.88 -46.72 39.41
N TRP A 628 -37.99 -47.45 39.39
CA TRP A 628 -39.00 -47.39 40.45
C TRP A 628 -38.56 -48.04 41.78
N SER A 629 -37.70 -49.07 41.73
CA SER A 629 -37.07 -49.59 42.95
C SER A 629 -36.20 -48.52 43.62
N ASN A 630 -35.38 -47.78 42.85
CA ASN A 630 -34.57 -46.70 43.41
C ASN A 630 -35.41 -45.58 44.05
N VAL A 631 -36.50 -45.14 43.42
CA VAL A 631 -37.37 -44.09 44.00
C VAL A 631 -38.03 -44.57 45.29
N LYS A 632 -38.49 -45.83 45.36
CA LYS A 632 -39.16 -46.36 46.56
C LYS A 632 -38.21 -46.67 47.70
N ASP A 633 -37.06 -47.26 47.40
CA ASP A 633 -36.12 -47.74 48.42
C ASP A 633 -35.17 -46.63 48.90
N LYS A 634 -34.81 -45.68 48.01
CA LYS A 634 -33.85 -44.59 48.29
C LYS A 634 -34.48 -43.20 48.31
N GLY A 635 -35.73 -43.06 47.92
CA GLY A 635 -36.44 -41.78 47.86
C GLY A 635 -36.12 -40.89 46.65
N PHE A 636 -35.21 -41.33 45.76
CA PHE A 636 -34.66 -40.52 44.66
C PHE A 636 -34.21 -41.36 43.45
N TRP A 637 -34.35 -40.82 42.23
CA TRP A 637 -33.75 -41.33 40.99
C TRP A 637 -33.41 -40.21 40.01
N GLN A 638 -32.36 -40.38 39.20
CA GLN A 638 -32.01 -39.48 38.10
C GLN A 638 -31.43 -40.23 36.89
N GLY A 639 -31.69 -39.75 35.67
CA GLY A 639 -31.07 -40.26 34.45
C GLY A 639 -31.69 -39.79 33.14
N GLU A 640 -31.06 -40.15 32.02
CA GLU A 640 -31.59 -39.89 30.67
C GLU A 640 -32.70 -40.90 30.34
N ILE A 641 -33.84 -40.38 29.88
CA ILE A 641 -34.98 -41.17 29.41
C ILE A 641 -35.46 -40.61 28.07
N TRP A 642 -35.81 -41.51 27.16
CA TRP A 642 -36.38 -41.14 25.87
C TRP A 642 -37.90 -41.22 25.98
N ASN A 643 -38.56 -40.10 25.78
CA ASN A 643 -40.01 -39.98 25.89
C ASN A 643 -40.63 -39.54 24.57
N ARG A 644 -41.94 -39.61 24.51
CA ARG A 644 -42.75 -39.24 23.36
C ARG A 644 -43.68 -38.09 23.76
N ARG A 645 -43.68 -37.04 22.95
CA ARG A 645 -44.65 -35.95 23.10
C ARG A 645 -46.03 -36.38 22.58
N GLN A 646 -47.06 -35.58 22.88
CA GLN A 646 -48.43 -35.82 22.40
C GLN A 646 -48.52 -35.89 20.86
N ASN A 647 -47.67 -35.13 20.14
CA ASN A 647 -47.61 -35.11 18.67
C ASN A 647 -46.90 -36.35 18.05
N GLY A 648 -46.38 -37.27 18.88
CA GLY A 648 -45.69 -38.47 18.43
C GLY A 648 -44.16 -38.34 18.30
N GLU A 649 -43.61 -37.14 18.43
CA GLU A 649 -42.16 -36.87 18.39
C GLU A 649 -41.46 -37.56 19.57
N ILE A 650 -40.39 -38.32 19.26
CA ILE A 650 -39.54 -38.94 20.28
C ILE A 650 -38.38 -38.00 20.59
N TYR A 651 -38.20 -37.68 21.86
CA TYR A 651 -37.18 -36.75 22.32
C TYR A 651 -36.44 -37.31 23.55
N PRO A 652 -35.14 -37.01 23.70
CA PRO A 652 -34.40 -37.29 24.91
C PRO A 652 -34.71 -36.24 25.98
N GLN A 653 -34.91 -36.69 27.21
CA GLN A 653 -35.01 -35.83 28.37
C GLN A 653 -34.12 -36.32 29.51
N TRP A 654 -33.64 -35.41 30.33
CA TRP A 654 -33.04 -35.71 31.61
C TRP A 654 -34.12 -35.63 32.70
N LEU A 655 -34.33 -36.67 33.50
CA LEU A 655 -35.40 -36.73 34.49
C LEU A 655 -34.85 -37.02 35.88
N THR A 656 -35.38 -36.29 36.87
CA THR A 656 -35.14 -36.49 38.30
C THR A 656 -36.46 -36.70 39.03
N ILE A 657 -36.52 -37.65 39.97
CA ILE A 657 -37.72 -37.97 40.77
C ILE A 657 -37.35 -38.00 42.25
N SER A 658 -38.08 -37.27 43.09
CA SER A 658 -37.87 -37.15 44.54
C SER A 658 -39.16 -37.40 45.34
N THR A 659 -39.05 -37.95 46.56
CA THR A 659 -40.19 -38.18 47.47
C THR A 659 -40.34 -37.03 48.47
N VAL A 660 -41.57 -36.50 48.63
CA VAL A 660 -41.91 -35.45 49.61
C VAL A 660 -42.58 -36.08 50.83
N LEU A 661 -42.11 -35.71 52.03
CA LEU A 661 -42.60 -36.21 53.31
C LEU A 661 -43.57 -35.22 53.98
N ASP A 662 -44.48 -35.73 54.81
CA ASP A 662 -45.30 -34.92 55.71
C ASP A 662 -44.60 -34.58 57.04
N GLU A 663 -45.26 -33.79 57.90
CA GLU A 663 -44.75 -33.41 59.23
C GLU A 663 -44.51 -34.62 60.17
N LEU A 664 -45.03 -35.81 59.83
CA LEU A 664 -44.85 -37.06 60.57
C LEU A 664 -43.82 -38.00 59.91
N GLY A 665 -43.10 -37.51 58.88
CA GLY A 665 -42.03 -38.24 58.19
C GLY A 665 -42.51 -39.33 57.22
N LYS A 666 -43.81 -39.37 56.87
CA LYS A 666 -44.35 -40.33 55.91
C LYS A 666 -44.37 -39.74 54.50
N ALA A 667 -44.12 -40.58 53.50
CA ALA A 667 -44.21 -40.19 52.10
C ALA A 667 -45.63 -39.70 51.78
N LYS A 668 -45.72 -38.52 51.16
CA LYS A 668 -46.97 -37.85 50.81
C LYS A 668 -47.17 -37.78 49.29
N ASN A 669 -46.16 -37.31 48.57
CA ASN A 669 -46.17 -37.12 47.11
C ASN A 669 -44.81 -37.49 46.49
N TYR A 670 -44.77 -37.73 45.18
CA TYR A 670 -43.53 -37.69 44.41
C TYR A 670 -43.47 -36.41 43.57
N VAL A 671 -42.27 -35.87 43.36
CA VAL A 671 -42.01 -34.72 42.51
C VAL A 671 -41.04 -35.14 41.42
N GLY A 672 -41.47 -35.04 40.17
CA GLY A 672 -40.64 -35.26 38.98
C GLY A 672 -40.26 -33.93 38.35
N VAL A 673 -38.98 -33.76 38.01
CA VAL A 673 -38.44 -32.58 37.30
C VAL A 673 -37.66 -33.07 36.08
N PHE A 674 -37.98 -32.57 34.88
CA PHE A 674 -37.30 -32.99 33.66
C PHE A 674 -37.00 -31.87 32.66
N THR A 675 -35.93 -32.05 31.90
CA THR A 675 -35.41 -31.11 30.89
C THR A 675 -35.29 -31.79 29.53
N ASP A 676 -35.72 -31.11 28.46
CA ASP A 676 -35.52 -31.55 27.08
C ASP A 676 -34.11 -31.19 26.59
N ILE A 677 -33.34 -32.19 26.12
CA ILE A 677 -31.94 -32.00 25.70
C ILE A 677 -31.76 -32.05 24.18
N SER A 678 -32.84 -31.89 23.40
CA SER A 678 -32.82 -32.00 21.93
C SER A 678 -31.98 -30.92 21.24
N GLN A 679 -32.15 -29.64 21.62
CA GLN A 679 -31.44 -28.50 20.99
C GLN A 679 -29.93 -28.49 21.27
N ALA A 680 -29.54 -28.92 22.47
CA ALA A 680 -28.13 -29.01 22.85
C ALA A 680 -27.38 -29.98 21.92
N LYS A 681 -27.96 -31.16 21.66
CA LYS A 681 -27.38 -32.15 20.73
C LYS A 681 -27.34 -31.67 19.27
N GLN A 682 -28.27 -30.82 18.82
CA GLN A 682 -28.27 -30.27 17.45
C GLN A 682 -27.23 -29.17 17.24
N SER A 683 -27.01 -28.32 18.25
CA SER A 683 -26.06 -27.20 18.16
C SER A 683 -24.61 -27.69 18.15
N GLU A 684 -24.32 -28.74 18.91
CA GLU A 684 -23.02 -29.42 18.94
C GLU A 684 -22.64 -29.94 17.54
N ALA A 685 -23.54 -30.65 16.86
CA ALA A 685 -23.31 -31.17 15.52
C ALA A 685 -23.06 -30.08 14.45
N ARG A 686 -23.63 -28.88 14.61
CA ARG A 686 -23.45 -27.78 13.65
C ARG A 686 -22.09 -27.08 13.79
N LEU A 687 -21.61 -26.91 15.03
CA LEU A 687 -20.29 -26.36 15.29
C LEU A 687 -19.20 -27.30 14.79
N GLU A 688 -19.41 -28.61 14.96
CA GLU A 688 -18.52 -29.65 14.43
C GLU A 688 -18.41 -29.58 12.89
N TYR A 689 -19.51 -29.30 12.18
CA TYR A 689 -19.49 -29.14 10.71
C TYR A 689 -18.66 -27.93 10.24
N LEU A 690 -18.85 -26.74 10.82
CA LEU A 690 -18.14 -25.52 10.40
C LEU A 690 -16.64 -25.54 10.69
N ALA A 691 -16.20 -26.33 11.67
CA ALA A 691 -14.78 -26.53 11.95
C ALA A 691 -14.04 -27.30 10.83
N HIS A 692 -14.78 -28.07 10.02
CA HIS A 692 -14.19 -29.05 9.09
C HIS A 692 -14.44 -28.77 7.60
N TYR A 693 -15.36 -27.87 7.24
CA TYR A 693 -15.74 -27.60 5.83
C TYR A 693 -15.63 -26.12 5.46
N ASP A 694 -15.34 -25.83 4.19
CA ASP A 694 -15.36 -24.48 3.59
C ASP A 694 -16.81 -24.01 3.38
N PRO A 695 -17.20 -22.83 3.89
CA PRO A 695 -18.60 -22.40 3.85
C PRO A 695 -19.09 -22.00 2.45
N LEU A 696 -18.21 -21.68 1.50
CA LEU A 696 -18.60 -21.29 0.14
C LEU A 696 -18.81 -22.50 -0.77
N THR A 697 -17.83 -23.42 -0.79
CA THR A 697 -17.82 -24.56 -1.71
C THR A 697 -18.33 -25.86 -1.09
N HIS A 698 -18.52 -25.90 0.24
CA HIS A 698 -18.84 -27.10 1.03
C HIS A 698 -17.81 -28.23 0.94
N LEU A 699 -16.64 -27.98 0.35
CA LEU A 699 -15.52 -28.91 0.35
C LEU A 699 -14.85 -28.95 1.74
N PRO A 700 -14.16 -30.04 2.10
CA PRO A 700 -13.21 -30.05 3.21
C PRO A 700 -12.32 -28.80 3.23
N ASN A 701 -12.16 -28.22 4.41
CA ASN A 701 -11.25 -27.09 4.60
C ASN A 701 -9.81 -27.60 4.88
N ARG A 702 -8.87 -26.67 5.05
CA ARG A 702 -7.46 -26.99 5.35
C ARG A 702 -7.29 -27.93 6.56
N LEU A 703 -8.09 -27.78 7.61
CA LEU A 703 -7.99 -28.61 8.81
C LEU A 703 -8.42 -30.07 8.54
N LEU A 704 -9.57 -30.25 7.89
CA LEU A 704 -10.09 -31.59 7.59
C LEU A 704 -9.20 -32.33 6.58
N ILE A 705 -8.73 -31.65 5.52
CA ILE A 705 -7.91 -32.30 4.50
C ILE A 705 -6.54 -32.72 5.03
N GLN A 706 -5.91 -31.93 5.92
CA GLN A 706 -4.67 -32.32 6.59
C GLN A 706 -4.87 -33.56 7.47
N SER A 707 -5.93 -33.60 8.27
CA SER A 707 -6.23 -34.78 9.09
C SER A 707 -6.50 -36.04 8.25
N ARG A 708 -7.23 -35.89 7.14
CA ARG A 708 -7.46 -37.00 6.18
C ARG A 708 -6.15 -37.47 5.54
N LEU A 709 -5.27 -36.54 5.19
CA LEU A 709 -3.98 -36.87 4.61
C LEU A 709 -3.06 -37.58 5.62
N GLU A 710 -3.04 -37.16 6.88
CA GLU A 710 -2.30 -37.83 7.96
C GLU A 710 -2.77 -39.29 8.12
N GLN A 711 -4.09 -39.50 8.17
CA GLN A 711 -4.68 -40.84 8.23
C GLN A 711 -4.38 -41.67 6.98
N ALA A 712 -4.38 -41.05 5.79
CA ALA A 712 -4.06 -41.74 4.55
C ALA A 712 -2.58 -42.17 4.55
N VAL A 713 -1.65 -41.26 4.88
CA VAL A 713 -0.20 -41.53 4.97
C VAL A 713 0.10 -42.65 5.97
N GLU A 714 -0.56 -42.65 7.13
CA GLU A 714 -0.39 -43.73 8.12
C GLU A 714 -0.88 -45.09 7.58
N ARG A 715 -2.04 -45.13 6.90
CA ARG A 715 -2.59 -46.34 6.27
C ARG A 715 -1.69 -46.84 5.13
N ALA A 716 -1.25 -45.94 4.26
CA ALA A 716 -0.34 -46.23 3.16
C ALA A 716 1.00 -46.77 3.65
N GLY A 717 1.56 -46.21 4.73
CA GLY A 717 2.78 -46.72 5.37
C GLY A 717 2.64 -48.16 5.90
N ARG A 718 1.45 -48.54 6.39
CA ARG A 718 1.18 -49.91 6.88
C ARG A 718 0.88 -50.91 5.75
N HIS A 719 0.20 -50.47 4.70
CA HIS A 719 -0.29 -51.33 3.63
C HIS A 719 0.54 -51.26 2.33
N SER A 720 1.61 -50.45 2.31
CA SER A 720 2.58 -50.33 1.21
C SER A 720 1.95 -49.94 -0.13
N TYR A 721 1.02 -48.99 -0.13
CA TYR A 721 0.48 -48.36 -1.34
C TYR A 721 0.87 -46.87 -1.40
N ARG A 722 0.78 -46.24 -2.58
CA ARG A 722 1.15 -44.83 -2.78
C ARG A 722 -0.07 -43.92 -2.69
N ILE A 723 0.19 -42.67 -2.31
CA ILE A 723 -0.81 -41.59 -2.30
C ILE A 723 -0.29 -40.48 -3.20
N GLY A 724 -1.15 -39.96 -4.07
CA GLY A 724 -0.89 -38.76 -4.85
C GLY A 724 -1.54 -37.54 -4.23
N ILE A 725 -0.81 -36.44 -4.18
CA ILE A 725 -1.30 -35.15 -3.69
C ILE A 725 -1.14 -34.16 -4.82
N LEU A 726 -2.26 -33.58 -5.25
CA LEU A 726 -2.32 -32.62 -6.34
C LEU A 726 -2.69 -31.26 -5.75
N TYR A 727 -1.76 -30.31 -5.82
CA TYR A 727 -1.99 -28.90 -5.51
C TYR A 727 -2.43 -28.20 -6.79
N ILE A 728 -3.60 -27.56 -6.75
CA ILE A 728 -4.25 -26.99 -7.93
C ILE A 728 -4.49 -25.50 -7.67
N ASP A 729 -4.06 -24.67 -8.60
CA ASP A 729 -4.26 -23.22 -8.56
C ASP A 729 -4.90 -22.73 -9.85
N LEU A 730 -5.82 -21.77 -9.73
CA LEU A 730 -6.55 -21.21 -10.85
C LEU A 730 -5.76 -20.11 -11.56
N ASP A 731 -5.41 -20.34 -12.83
CA ASP A 731 -4.59 -19.41 -13.59
C ASP A 731 -5.33 -18.08 -13.83
N ARG A 732 -4.68 -16.97 -13.46
CA ARG A 732 -5.17 -15.60 -13.67
C ARG A 732 -6.55 -15.33 -13.04
N PHE A 733 -6.95 -16.07 -12.00
CA PHE A 733 -8.21 -15.84 -11.30
C PHE A 733 -8.36 -14.41 -10.76
N LYS A 734 -7.25 -13.80 -10.32
CA LYS A 734 -7.22 -12.39 -9.91
C LYS A 734 -7.70 -11.45 -11.02
N THR A 735 -7.27 -11.66 -12.27
CA THR A 735 -7.72 -10.86 -13.41
C THR A 735 -9.22 -10.97 -13.64
N ILE A 736 -9.81 -12.14 -13.37
CA ILE A 736 -11.26 -12.36 -13.46
C ILE A 736 -11.98 -11.56 -12.36
N ASN A 737 -11.50 -11.60 -11.11
CA ASN A 737 -12.07 -10.79 -10.03
C ASN A 737 -11.95 -9.29 -10.30
N ASP A 738 -10.80 -8.85 -10.82
CA ASP A 738 -10.53 -7.45 -11.13
C ASP A 738 -11.39 -6.94 -12.31
N SER A 739 -11.77 -7.83 -13.24
CA SER A 739 -12.54 -7.49 -14.45
C SER A 739 -14.06 -7.68 -14.28
N LEU A 740 -14.50 -8.68 -13.52
CA LEU A 740 -15.90 -9.12 -13.42
C LEU A 740 -16.48 -9.07 -11.99
N SER A 741 -15.71 -8.60 -11.01
CA SER A 741 -16.06 -8.48 -9.57
C SER A 741 -16.11 -9.79 -8.77
N HIS A 742 -15.93 -9.68 -7.45
CA HIS A 742 -15.87 -10.82 -6.51
C HIS A 742 -17.11 -11.75 -6.51
N PRO A 743 -18.37 -11.28 -6.61
CA PRO A 743 -19.53 -12.17 -6.68
C PRO A 743 -19.48 -13.15 -7.86
N VAL A 744 -18.97 -12.71 -9.01
CA VAL A 744 -18.79 -13.57 -10.19
C VAL A 744 -17.65 -14.57 -9.96
N GLY A 745 -16.59 -14.15 -9.25
CA GLY A 745 -15.53 -15.04 -8.77
C GLY A 745 -16.02 -16.13 -7.82
N ASP A 746 -16.93 -15.80 -6.90
CA ASP A 746 -17.53 -16.77 -5.97
C ASP A 746 -18.41 -17.80 -6.71
N GLU A 747 -19.23 -17.34 -7.67
CA GLU A 747 -19.99 -18.23 -8.56
C GLU A 747 -19.07 -19.18 -9.33
N LEU A 748 -17.95 -18.66 -9.82
CA LEU A 748 -16.95 -19.45 -10.54
C LEU A 748 -16.27 -20.49 -9.64
N LEU A 749 -15.91 -20.13 -8.40
CA LEU A 749 -15.33 -21.05 -7.42
C LEU A 749 -16.29 -22.20 -7.06
N ILE A 750 -17.58 -21.90 -6.88
CA ILE A 750 -18.61 -22.92 -6.65
C ILE A 750 -18.71 -23.85 -7.87
N ALA A 751 -18.75 -23.29 -9.08
CA ALA A 751 -18.85 -24.07 -10.31
C ALA A 751 -17.60 -24.94 -10.55
N ILE A 752 -16.40 -24.43 -10.23
CA ILE A 752 -15.14 -25.18 -10.31
C ILE A 752 -15.14 -26.33 -9.31
N ALA A 753 -15.50 -26.09 -8.05
CA ALA A 753 -15.57 -27.13 -7.01
C ALA A 753 -16.51 -28.28 -7.42
N GLN A 754 -17.70 -27.93 -7.94
CA GLN A 754 -18.65 -28.91 -8.46
C GLN A 754 -18.08 -29.67 -9.66
N ARG A 755 -17.50 -28.97 -10.64
CA ARG A 755 -16.98 -29.57 -11.87
C ARG A 755 -15.80 -30.50 -11.57
N LEU A 756 -14.84 -30.08 -10.75
CA LEU A 756 -13.72 -30.91 -10.28
C LEU A 756 -14.23 -32.19 -9.62
N SER A 757 -15.20 -32.07 -8.70
CA SER A 757 -15.77 -33.22 -7.97
C SER A 757 -16.41 -34.28 -8.90
N THR A 758 -16.90 -33.90 -10.08
CA THR A 758 -17.51 -34.87 -11.03
C THR A 758 -16.51 -35.88 -11.62
N ARG A 759 -15.21 -35.59 -11.57
CA ARG A 759 -14.16 -36.46 -12.12
C ARG A 759 -13.43 -37.29 -11.08
N LEU A 760 -13.76 -37.11 -9.81
CA LEU A 760 -13.09 -37.75 -8.68
C LEU A 760 -13.83 -39.03 -8.24
N ARG A 761 -13.09 -39.98 -7.68
CA ARG A 761 -13.65 -41.21 -7.10
C ARG A 761 -14.16 -40.92 -5.69
N GLU A 762 -14.99 -41.80 -5.14
CA GLU A 762 -15.45 -41.68 -3.74
C GLU A 762 -14.29 -41.72 -2.72
N GLU A 763 -13.16 -42.34 -3.11
CA GLU A 763 -11.96 -42.44 -2.26
C GLU A 763 -11.03 -41.22 -2.40
N ASP A 764 -11.22 -40.39 -3.43
CA ASP A 764 -10.45 -39.18 -3.63
C ASP A 764 -11.05 -38.04 -2.81
N VAL A 765 -10.20 -37.20 -2.20
CA VAL A 765 -10.66 -36.10 -1.35
C VAL A 765 -10.21 -34.78 -1.92
N LEU A 766 -11.16 -33.98 -2.39
CA LEU A 766 -10.93 -32.60 -2.83
C LEU A 766 -11.20 -31.64 -1.68
N ALA A 767 -10.32 -30.66 -1.51
CA ALA A 767 -10.45 -29.60 -0.53
C ALA A 767 -10.16 -28.25 -1.15
N ARG A 768 -10.69 -27.20 -0.51
CA ARG A 768 -10.32 -25.82 -0.81
C ARG A 768 -9.48 -25.27 0.34
N LEU A 769 -8.27 -24.82 0.04
CA LEU A 769 -7.34 -24.31 1.05
C LEU A 769 -7.57 -22.83 1.36
N GLY A 770 -8.12 -22.08 0.40
CA GLY A 770 -8.44 -20.66 0.49
C GLY A 770 -8.21 -19.97 -0.86
N GLY A 771 -8.88 -18.84 -1.11
CA GLY A 771 -8.72 -18.10 -2.38
C GLY A 771 -9.06 -18.97 -3.60
N ASP A 772 -8.09 -19.07 -4.51
CA ASP A 772 -8.05 -19.85 -5.76
C ASP A 772 -7.31 -21.19 -5.65
N GLU A 773 -7.02 -21.66 -4.43
CA GLU A 773 -6.22 -22.88 -4.21
C GLU A 773 -7.07 -24.09 -3.79
N PHE A 774 -6.85 -25.21 -4.45
CA PHE A 774 -7.47 -26.50 -4.16
C PHE A 774 -6.40 -27.57 -3.91
N LEU A 775 -6.71 -28.54 -3.05
CA LEU A 775 -5.85 -29.68 -2.76
C LEU A 775 -6.64 -30.97 -2.96
N LEU A 776 -6.07 -31.90 -3.71
CA LEU A 776 -6.67 -33.19 -3.99
C LEU A 776 -5.78 -34.32 -3.48
N ILE A 777 -6.37 -35.22 -2.69
CA ILE A 777 -5.73 -36.46 -2.24
C ILE A 777 -6.27 -37.61 -3.09
N MET A 778 -5.37 -38.38 -3.68
CA MET A 778 -5.64 -39.59 -4.43
C MET A 778 -5.03 -40.78 -3.69
N GLU A 779 -5.85 -41.63 -3.07
CA GLU A 779 -5.38 -42.87 -2.42
C GLU A 779 -5.22 -44.02 -3.45
N PHE A 780 -4.41 -45.02 -3.11
CA PHE A 780 -4.18 -46.22 -3.94
C PHE A 780 -3.60 -45.97 -5.35
N VAL A 781 -2.62 -45.06 -5.45
CA VAL A 781 -1.92 -44.81 -6.71
C VAL A 781 -1.00 -46.00 -7.03
N ALA A 782 -1.33 -46.76 -8.09
CA ALA A 782 -0.52 -47.91 -8.50
C ALA A 782 0.79 -47.49 -9.20
N GLN A 783 0.73 -46.45 -10.04
CA GLN A 783 1.86 -45.91 -10.78
C GLN A 783 1.76 -44.37 -10.87
N PRO A 784 2.88 -43.63 -10.86
CA PRO A 784 2.91 -42.16 -10.96
C PRO A 784 2.08 -41.60 -12.13
N GLU A 785 2.07 -42.32 -13.25
CA GLU A 785 1.34 -41.97 -14.47
C GLU A 785 -0.17 -41.86 -14.25
N GLY A 786 -0.70 -42.55 -13.23
CA GLY A 786 -2.11 -42.42 -12.84
C GLY A 786 -2.46 -41.05 -12.28
N ALA A 787 -1.57 -40.44 -11.49
CA ALA A 787 -1.75 -39.09 -10.97
C ALA A 787 -1.58 -38.03 -12.09
N ALA A 788 -0.63 -38.26 -13.00
CA ALA A 788 -0.45 -37.43 -14.19
C ALA A 788 -1.69 -37.44 -15.10
N ALA A 789 -2.25 -38.62 -15.37
CA ALA A 789 -3.44 -38.78 -16.19
C ALA A 789 -4.66 -38.07 -15.56
N LEU A 790 -4.80 -38.13 -14.23
CA LEU A 790 -5.84 -37.40 -13.52
C LEU A 790 -5.62 -35.88 -13.64
N ALA A 791 -4.41 -35.39 -13.37
CA ALA A 791 -4.08 -33.97 -13.49
C ALA A 791 -4.38 -33.42 -14.90
N GLN A 792 -3.97 -34.15 -15.95
CA GLN A 792 -4.24 -33.80 -17.34
C GLN A 792 -5.75 -33.75 -17.63
N SER A 793 -6.50 -34.74 -17.15
CA SER A 793 -7.97 -34.77 -17.27
C SER A 793 -8.64 -33.58 -16.57
N LEU A 794 -8.15 -33.16 -15.41
CA LEU A 794 -8.66 -31.99 -14.69
C LEU A 794 -8.36 -30.68 -15.44
N ILE A 795 -7.15 -30.54 -16.01
CA ILE A 795 -6.77 -29.39 -16.84
C ILE A 795 -7.69 -29.26 -18.06
N GLU A 796 -7.91 -30.36 -18.78
CA GLU A 796 -8.81 -30.40 -19.95
C GLU A 796 -10.26 -30.09 -19.56
N LEU A 797 -10.72 -30.60 -18.42
CA LEU A 797 -12.06 -30.35 -17.90
C LEU A 797 -12.31 -28.85 -17.65
N LEU A 798 -11.34 -28.15 -17.06
CA LEU A 798 -11.48 -26.73 -16.73
C LEU A 798 -11.23 -25.78 -17.92
N THR A 799 -10.58 -26.27 -18.97
CA THR A 799 -10.41 -25.52 -20.24
C THR A 799 -11.76 -25.24 -20.93
N THR A 800 -12.80 -26.02 -20.63
CA THR A 800 -14.17 -25.77 -21.13
C THR A 800 -14.82 -24.55 -20.46
N PRO A 801 -15.55 -23.68 -21.19
CA PRO A 801 -16.10 -22.46 -20.62
C PRO A 801 -17.10 -22.71 -19.48
N PHE A 802 -17.16 -21.75 -18.56
CA PHE A 802 -18.13 -21.71 -17.47
C PHE A 802 -19.25 -20.73 -17.80
N ASN A 803 -20.47 -21.25 -17.93
CA ASN A 803 -21.68 -20.45 -18.02
C ASN A 803 -22.19 -20.16 -16.60
N LEU A 804 -21.92 -18.97 -16.11
CA LEU A 804 -22.28 -18.57 -14.74
C LEU A 804 -23.75 -18.12 -14.65
N PRO A 805 -24.42 -18.27 -13.49
CA PRO A 805 -25.79 -17.80 -13.26
C PRO A 805 -26.00 -16.32 -13.58
N SER A 806 -24.96 -15.50 -13.38
CA SER A 806 -24.90 -14.08 -13.74
C SER A 806 -24.93 -13.79 -15.27
N GLY A 807 -24.83 -14.81 -16.12
CA GLY A 807 -24.90 -14.69 -17.58
C GLY A 807 -23.55 -14.49 -18.28
N HIS A 808 -22.44 -14.56 -17.53
CA HIS A 808 -21.09 -14.47 -18.08
C HIS A 808 -20.56 -15.84 -18.53
N GLU A 809 -19.83 -15.85 -19.64
CA GLU A 809 -19.04 -17.00 -20.10
C GLU A 809 -17.57 -16.76 -19.75
N VAL A 810 -16.97 -17.65 -18.92
CA VAL A 810 -15.61 -17.47 -18.40
C VAL A 810 -14.73 -18.67 -18.76
N PHE A 811 -13.51 -18.38 -19.23
CA PHE A 811 -12.47 -19.37 -19.49
C PHE A 811 -11.40 -19.26 -18.41
N ILE A 812 -11.01 -20.40 -17.82
CA ILE A 812 -9.99 -20.45 -16.79
C ILE A 812 -9.13 -21.70 -16.94
N GLY A 813 -7.82 -21.52 -16.86
CA GLY A 813 -6.86 -22.63 -16.82
C GLY A 813 -6.53 -23.01 -15.38
N ILE A 814 -5.89 -24.16 -15.20
CA ILE A 814 -5.31 -24.53 -13.90
C ILE A 814 -3.87 -24.99 -14.04
N SER A 815 -3.06 -24.61 -13.06
CA SER A 815 -1.71 -25.12 -12.87
C SER A 815 -1.72 -26.17 -11.76
N VAL A 816 -1.14 -27.35 -12.01
CA VAL A 816 -1.20 -28.48 -11.08
C VAL A 816 0.19 -28.97 -10.67
N GLY A 817 0.43 -29.11 -9.38
CA GLY A 817 1.64 -29.70 -8.84
C GLY A 817 1.34 -31.03 -8.18
N ILE A 818 2.17 -32.04 -8.42
CA ILE A 818 1.95 -33.41 -7.98
C ILE A 818 3.09 -33.83 -7.06
N SER A 819 2.76 -34.33 -5.87
CA SER A 819 3.69 -35.07 -5.02
C SER A 819 3.16 -36.46 -4.68
N LEU A 820 4.06 -37.42 -4.47
CA LEU A 820 3.76 -38.82 -4.24
C LEU A 820 4.35 -39.28 -2.91
N PHE A 821 3.50 -39.84 -2.05
CA PHE A 821 3.96 -40.59 -0.88
C PHE A 821 4.18 -42.06 -1.26
N PRO A 822 5.29 -42.70 -0.83
CA PRO A 822 6.37 -42.17 0.02
C PRO A 822 7.58 -41.62 -0.77
N ASP A 823 7.46 -41.46 -2.09
CA ASP A 823 8.59 -41.17 -2.98
C ASP A 823 9.17 -39.75 -2.75
N ASP A 824 8.30 -38.75 -2.58
CA ASP A 824 8.69 -37.34 -2.50
C ASP A 824 8.82 -36.83 -1.06
N GLY A 825 8.07 -37.37 -0.11
CA GLY A 825 8.07 -36.93 1.29
C GLY A 825 7.53 -37.98 2.25
N LYS A 826 7.90 -37.89 3.54
CA LYS A 826 7.47 -38.85 4.58
C LYS A 826 6.45 -38.25 5.54
N THR A 827 6.33 -36.93 5.57
CA THR A 827 5.38 -36.20 6.40
C THR A 827 4.35 -35.48 5.53
N VAL A 828 3.17 -35.24 6.09
CA VAL A 828 2.09 -34.50 5.40
C VAL A 828 2.54 -33.09 5.00
N ALA A 829 3.30 -32.41 5.88
CA ALA A 829 3.80 -31.06 5.61
C ALA A 829 4.75 -31.03 4.40
N GLU A 830 5.70 -31.98 4.33
CA GLU A 830 6.62 -32.10 3.19
C GLU A 830 5.86 -32.36 1.89
N LEU A 831 4.90 -33.29 1.90
CA LEU A 831 4.16 -33.64 0.69
C LEU A 831 3.30 -32.49 0.15
N ILE A 832 2.61 -31.75 1.02
CA ILE A 832 1.84 -30.56 0.60
C ILE A 832 2.79 -29.49 0.06
N GLN A 833 3.89 -29.21 0.76
CA GLN A 833 4.90 -28.24 0.34
C GLN A 833 5.49 -28.60 -1.03
N TYR A 834 5.77 -29.87 -1.27
CA TYR A 834 6.34 -30.38 -2.51
C TYR A 834 5.36 -30.34 -3.68
N ALA A 835 4.08 -30.61 -3.43
CA ALA A 835 3.04 -30.42 -4.43
C ALA A 835 2.86 -28.93 -4.77
N ASP A 836 2.89 -28.03 -3.79
CA ASP A 836 2.83 -26.58 -4.02
C ASP A 836 4.02 -26.06 -4.87
N LEU A 837 5.24 -26.48 -4.54
CA LEU A 837 6.43 -26.13 -5.33
C LEU A 837 6.35 -26.62 -6.78
N ALA A 838 5.85 -27.84 -7.00
CA ALA A 838 5.64 -28.36 -8.35
C ALA A 838 4.56 -27.56 -9.11
N MET A 839 3.50 -27.12 -8.43
CA MET A 839 2.43 -26.30 -9.02
C MET A 839 2.97 -24.96 -9.48
N TYR A 840 3.80 -24.32 -8.65
CA TYR A 840 4.45 -23.06 -9.02
C TYR A 840 5.32 -23.21 -10.27
N GLN A 841 6.03 -24.33 -10.42
CA GLN A 841 6.80 -24.58 -11.64
C GLN A 841 5.91 -24.80 -12.87
N ALA A 842 4.77 -25.48 -12.71
CA ALA A 842 3.76 -25.56 -13.78
C ALA A 842 3.30 -24.16 -14.23
N LYS A 843 3.24 -23.18 -13.31
CA LYS A 843 2.96 -21.78 -13.68
C LYS A 843 4.08 -21.11 -14.48
N GLN A 844 5.34 -21.45 -14.23
CA GLN A 844 6.48 -20.90 -14.96
C GLN A 844 6.61 -21.51 -16.36
N ASP A 845 6.34 -22.80 -16.50
CA ASP A 845 6.45 -23.55 -17.76
C ASP A 845 5.26 -23.33 -18.72
N GLY A 846 4.62 -22.16 -18.65
CA GLY A 846 3.55 -21.77 -19.57
C GLY A 846 2.13 -21.83 -19.01
N ARG A 847 1.92 -22.25 -17.74
CA ARG A 847 0.60 -22.43 -17.11
C ARG A 847 -0.25 -23.49 -17.82
N ASN A 848 -1.45 -23.78 -17.30
CA ASN A 848 -2.36 -24.78 -17.88
C ASN A 848 -1.69 -26.16 -18.11
N THR A 849 -0.85 -26.59 -17.16
CA THR A 849 -0.06 -27.83 -17.24
C THR A 849 0.14 -28.41 -15.85
N TYR A 850 0.78 -29.57 -15.76
CA TYR A 850 1.15 -30.19 -14.48
C TYR A 850 2.66 -30.48 -14.37
N ARG A 851 3.17 -30.54 -13.13
CA ARG A 851 4.54 -30.98 -12.84
C ARG A 851 4.57 -31.90 -11.61
N PHE A 852 5.51 -32.85 -11.61
CA PHE A 852 5.84 -33.64 -10.43
C PHE A 852 6.90 -32.95 -9.59
N HIS A 853 6.87 -33.20 -8.28
CA HIS A 853 7.99 -32.91 -7.41
C HIS A 853 9.21 -33.75 -7.78
N THR A 854 10.40 -33.15 -7.67
CA THR A 854 11.69 -33.83 -7.82
C THR A 854 12.66 -33.23 -6.80
N GLU A 855 13.65 -33.99 -6.31
CA GLU A 855 14.65 -33.48 -5.34
C GLU A 855 15.40 -32.23 -5.85
N ALA A 856 15.52 -32.05 -7.17
CA ALA A 856 16.07 -30.85 -7.78
C ALA A 856 15.24 -29.58 -7.50
N LEU A 857 13.93 -29.70 -7.25
CA LEU A 857 13.01 -28.59 -7.03
C LEU A 857 13.07 -28.02 -5.62
N THR A 858 13.21 -28.87 -4.60
CA THR A 858 13.45 -28.42 -3.22
C THR A 858 14.78 -27.68 -3.10
N ALA A 859 15.81 -28.18 -3.80
CA ALA A 859 17.11 -27.54 -3.89
C ALA A 859 17.02 -26.19 -4.61
N ALA A 860 16.32 -26.11 -5.74
CA ALA A 860 16.12 -24.87 -6.50
C ALA A 860 15.34 -23.79 -5.72
N ALA A 861 14.31 -24.18 -4.94
CA ALA A 861 13.55 -23.24 -4.10
C ALA A 861 14.37 -22.69 -2.92
N SER A 862 15.17 -23.54 -2.27
CA SER A 862 16.11 -23.11 -1.24
C SER A 862 17.25 -22.27 -1.82
N GLU A 863 17.77 -22.64 -3.00
CA GLU A 863 18.77 -21.87 -3.76
C GLU A 863 18.19 -20.49 -4.14
N ARG A 864 16.92 -20.41 -4.52
CA ARG A 864 16.21 -19.16 -4.85
C ARG A 864 16.05 -18.23 -3.65
N LEU A 865 15.60 -18.72 -2.49
CA LEU A 865 15.49 -17.90 -1.28
C LEU A 865 16.86 -17.38 -0.80
N ALA A 866 17.88 -18.25 -0.88
CA ALA A 866 19.25 -17.85 -0.63
C ALA A 866 19.74 -16.81 -1.65
N MET A 867 19.39 -16.98 -2.92
CA MET A 867 19.74 -16.08 -4.02
C MET A 867 19.11 -14.69 -3.85
N GLU A 868 17.83 -14.62 -3.47
CA GLU A 868 17.14 -13.35 -3.18
C GLU A 868 17.85 -12.55 -2.06
N THR A 869 18.20 -13.23 -0.97
CA THR A 869 18.93 -12.60 0.16
C THR A 869 20.32 -12.14 -0.25
N ASN A 870 20.99 -12.91 -1.12
CA ASN A 870 22.37 -12.65 -1.52
C ASN A 870 22.48 -11.57 -2.61
N LEU A 871 21.50 -11.42 -3.51
CA LEU A 871 21.52 -10.42 -4.60
C LEU A 871 21.61 -8.98 -4.08
N ARG A 872 20.94 -8.67 -2.97
CA ARG A 872 21.05 -7.33 -2.35
C ARG A 872 22.46 -7.05 -1.83
N ARG A 873 23.10 -8.05 -1.21
CA ARG A 873 24.47 -7.93 -0.68
C ARG A 873 25.52 -7.94 -1.79
N ALA A 874 25.27 -8.65 -2.88
CA ALA A 874 26.18 -8.79 -4.01
C ALA A 874 26.47 -7.44 -4.69
N LEU A 875 25.45 -6.59 -4.82
CA LEU A 875 25.61 -5.26 -5.41
C LEU A 875 26.41 -4.30 -4.49
N GLU A 876 26.24 -4.41 -3.17
CA GLU A 876 27.01 -3.63 -2.17
C GLU A 876 28.47 -4.07 -2.03
N ARG A 877 28.80 -5.29 -2.49
CA ARG A 877 30.11 -5.94 -2.32
C ARG A 877 30.90 -6.08 -3.62
N ASP A 878 30.47 -5.41 -4.68
CA ASP A 878 31.09 -5.48 -6.01
C ASP A 878 31.27 -6.92 -6.54
N GLU A 879 30.28 -7.80 -6.28
CA GLU A 879 30.33 -9.21 -6.70
C GLU A 879 29.85 -9.43 -8.14
N PHE A 880 29.30 -8.42 -8.81
CA PHE A 880 28.90 -8.49 -10.21
C PHE A 880 30.05 -8.16 -11.15
N VAL A 881 30.12 -8.86 -12.28
CA VAL A 881 31.14 -8.67 -13.32
C VAL A 881 30.50 -8.71 -14.70
N LEU A 882 31.09 -8.03 -15.68
CA LEU A 882 30.62 -8.08 -17.07
C LEU A 882 31.48 -9.02 -17.90
N PHE A 883 30.80 -9.84 -18.70
CA PHE A 883 31.39 -10.62 -19.78
C PHE A 883 30.92 -10.03 -21.10
N TYR A 884 31.69 -10.24 -22.16
CA TYR A 884 31.45 -9.61 -23.45
C TYR A 884 31.47 -10.64 -24.56
N GLN A 885 30.49 -10.61 -25.45
CA GLN A 885 30.42 -11.51 -26.59
C GLN A 885 30.47 -10.73 -27.91
N PRO A 886 31.30 -11.13 -28.89
CA PRO A 886 31.46 -10.38 -30.14
C PRO A 886 30.27 -10.50 -31.08
N LEU A 887 29.95 -9.37 -31.72
CA LEU A 887 28.96 -9.23 -32.79
C LEU A 887 29.71 -9.18 -34.13
N ILE A 888 29.35 -10.06 -35.07
CA ILE A 888 30.08 -10.26 -36.33
C ILE A 888 29.20 -9.93 -37.53
N ASN A 889 29.77 -9.24 -38.51
CA ASN A 889 29.16 -9.01 -39.81
C ASN A 889 29.17 -10.32 -40.61
N ILE A 890 27.99 -10.78 -41.07
CA ILE A 890 27.88 -12.05 -41.81
C ILE A 890 28.54 -11.97 -43.20
N VAL A 891 28.56 -10.77 -43.81
CA VAL A 891 29.00 -10.55 -45.19
C VAL A 891 30.50 -10.60 -45.31
N ASP A 892 31.22 -9.83 -44.49
CA ASP A 892 32.67 -9.69 -44.58
C ASP A 892 33.43 -10.32 -43.39
N GLY A 893 32.73 -10.85 -42.39
CA GLY A 893 33.33 -11.48 -41.21
C GLY A 893 34.01 -10.50 -40.26
N THR A 894 33.77 -9.19 -40.43
CA THR A 894 34.36 -8.17 -39.57
C THR A 894 33.63 -8.08 -38.23
N LEU A 895 34.37 -7.62 -37.22
CA LEU A 895 33.84 -7.39 -35.88
C LEU A 895 33.13 -6.03 -35.84
N ILE A 896 31.87 -6.02 -35.42
CA ILE A 896 31.01 -4.82 -35.35
C ILE A 896 31.00 -4.25 -33.93
N GLY A 897 30.94 -5.11 -32.93
CA GLY A 897 30.72 -4.69 -31.55
C GLY A 897 30.78 -5.86 -30.59
N VAL A 898 30.35 -5.62 -29.36
CA VAL A 898 30.14 -6.64 -28.36
C VAL A 898 28.84 -6.41 -27.61
N GLU A 899 28.25 -7.49 -27.10
CA GLU A 899 27.18 -7.43 -26.13
C GLU A 899 27.73 -7.60 -24.71
N ALA A 900 27.34 -6.71 -23.80
CA ALA A 900 27.68 -6.79 -22.38
C ALA A 900 26.67 -7.66 -21.63
N LEU A 901 27.18 -8.74 -21.07
CA LEU A 901 26.42 -9.78 -20.41
C LEU A 901 26.82 -9.85 -18.95
N VAL A 902 25.91 -9.47 -18.06
CA VAL A 902 26.16 -9.50 -16.61
C VAL A 902 26.39 -10.92 -16.11
N ARG A 903 27.30 -11.08 -15.15
CA ARG A 903 27.53 -12.32 -14.42
C ARG A 903 27.68 -11.99 -12.95
N TRP A 904 27.33 -12.92 -12.09
CA TRP A 904 27.54 -12.78 -10.65
C TRP A 904 28.65 -13.73 -10.20
N GLN A 905 29.67 -13.17 -9.55
CA GLN A 905 30.86 -13.89 -9.09
C GLN A 905 30.94 -13.82 -7.56
N PRO A 906 30.25 -14.71 -6.82
CA PRO A 906 30.32 -14.71 -5.37
C PRO A 906 31.73 -15.10 -4.87
N PRO A 907 32.15 -14.63 -3.69
CA PRO A 907 33.47 -14.94 -3.13
C PRO A 907 33.64 -16.46 -2.93
N ASN A 908 34.71 -17.03 -3.47
CA ASN A 908 35.04 -18.46 -3.36
C ASN A 908 33.95 -19.42 -3.90
N ARG A 909 33.10 -18.99 -4.83
CA ARG A 909 32.09 -19.84 -5.50
C ARG A 909 32.18 -19.75 -7.02
N ALA A 910 31.48 -20.67 -7.69
CA ALA A 910 31.37 -20.67 -9.15
C ALA A 910 30.57 -19.46 -9.66
N LEU A 911 30.86 -19.04 -10.88
CA LEU A 911 30.16 -17.98 -11.60
C LEU A 911 28.68 -18.35 -11.77
N VAL A 912 27.78 -17.42 -11.45
CA VAL A 912 26.33 -17.57 -11.61
C VAL A 912 25.88 -16.80 -12.85
N PHE A 913 25.12 -17.47 -13.72
CA PHE A 913 24.65 -16.95 -15.00
C PHE A 913 23.30 -16.22 -14.89
N PRO A 914 22.99 -15.27 -15.79
CA PRO A 914 21.78 -14.43 -15.76
C PRO A 914 20.48 -15.19 -15.55
N ASP A 915 20.29 -16.31 -16.25
CA ASP A 915 19.05 -17.11 -16.23
C ASP A 915 18.64 -17.52 -14.82
N LYS A 916 19.61 -17.64 -13.89
CA LYS A 916 19.34 -18.00 -12.50
C LYS A 916 18.86 -16.83 -11.64
N PHE A 917 19.28 -15.60 -11.94
CA PHE A 917 19.12 -14.47 -11.01
C PHE A 917 18.41 -13.24 -11.56
N ILE A 918 18.33 -13.04 -12.89
CA ILE A 918 17.66 -11.88 -13.48
C ILE A 918 16.17 -11.89 -13.19
N SER A 919 15.49 -13.03 -13.32
CA SER A 919 14.08 -13.18 -12.98
C SER A 919 13.77 -12.82 -11.52
N ILE A 920 14.64 -13.24 -10.59
CA ILE A 920 14.54 -12.91 -9.17
C ILE A 920 14.80 -11.41 -8.93
N ALA A 921 15.81 -10.85 -9.60
CA ALA A 921 16.12 -9.43 -9.51
C ALA A 921 14.98 -8.56 -10.05
N GLU A 922 14.31 -9.01 -11.12
CA GLU A 922 13.11 -8.37 -11.64
C GLU A 922 12.00 -8.40 -10.62
N GLU A 923 11.56 -9.58 -10.15
CA GLU A 923 10.47 -9.73 -9.19
C GLU A 923 10.65 -8.87 -7.92
N THR A 924 11.87 -8.85 -7.38
CA THR A 924 12.23 -8.11 -6.15
C THR A 924 12.52 -6.63 -6.36
N GLY A 925 12.60 -6.17 -7.62
CA GLY A 925 12.93 -4.78 -7.96
C GLY A 925 14.44 -4.44 -7.91
N MET A 926 15.29 -5.41 -7.57
CA MET A 926 16.76 -5.27 -7.59
C MET A 926 17.33 -5.10 -9.01
N ILE A 927 16.56 -5.41 -10.05
CA ILE A 927 16.99 -5.23 -11.45
C ILE A 927 17.27 -3.76 -11.81
N VAL A 928 16.60 -2.81 -11.15
CA VAL A 928 16.80 -1.38 -11.41
C VAL A 928 18.20 -0.91 -11.01
N PRO A 929 18.63 -1.09 -9.74
CA PRO A 929 19.98 -0.70 -9.34
C PRO A 929 21.07 -1.58 -9.98
N LEU A 930 20.80 -2.86 -10.24
CA LEU A 930 21.74 -3.73 -10.97
C LEU A 930 21.95 -3.24 -12.41
N GLY A 931 20.87 -2.94 -13.13
CA GLY A 931 20.97 -2.52 -14.52
C GLY A 931 21.58 -1.12 -14.68
N GLU A 932 21.43 -0.23 -13.69
CA GLU A 932 22.21 1.01 -13.62
C GLU A 932 23.72 0.73 -13.52
N TRP A 933 24.12 -0.20 -12.64
CA TRP A 933 25.51 -0.62 -12.52
C TRP A 933 26.06 -1.26 -13.81
N VAL A 934 25.27 -2.12 -14.46
CA VAL A 934 25.64 -2.75 -15.75
C VAL A 934 25.88 -1.68 -16.81
N LEU A 935 24.95 -0.73 -16.96
CA LEU A 935 25.04 0.33 -17.96
C LEU A 935 26.29 1.20 -17.75
N ARG A 936 26.56 1.63 -16.51
CA ARG A 936 27.75 2.41 -16.15
C ARG A 936 29.04 1.65 -16.47
N THR A 937 29.11 0.39 -16.05
CA THR A 937 30.32 -0.44 -16.22
C THR A 937 30.57 -0.77 -17.69
N ALA A 938 29.51 -1.06 -18.47
CA ALA A 938 29.63 -1.34 -19.89
C ALA A 938 30.11 -0.11 -20.68
N CYS A 939 29.53 1.07 -20.41
CA CYS A 939 29.94 2.30 -21.08
C CYS A 939 31.36 2.72 -20.73
N ALA A 940 31.77 2.59 -19.45
CA ALA A 940 33.13 2.87 -19.02
C ALA A 940 34.14 1.92 -19.69
N GLN A 941 33.81 0.63 -19.79
CA GLN A 941 34.67 -0.35 -20.47
C GLN A 941 34.79 -0.06 -21.97
N ALA A 942 33.68 0.29 -22.63
CA ALA A 942 33.68 0.66 -24.05
C ALA A 942 34.60 1.86 -24.29
N ARG A 943 34.54 2.90 -23.43
CA ARG A 943 35.45 4.05 -23.48
C ARG A 943 36.91 3.63 -23.32
N ALA A 944 37.22 2.80 -22.32
CA ALA A 944 38.57 2.30 -22.09
C ALA A 944 39.13 1.55 -23.32
N TRP A 945 38.28 0.80 -24.04
CA TRP A 945 38.68 0.17 -25.29
C TRP A 945 38.96 1.17 -26.42
N GLN A 946 38.23 2.28 -26.50
CA GLN A 946 38.54 3.34 -27.47
C GLN A 946 39.92 3.94 -27.21
N ASP A 947 40.26 4.16 -25.94
CA ASP A 947 41.52 4.78 -25.55
C ASP A 947 42.74 3.93 -25.92
N ILE A 948 42.58 2.60 -25.98
CA ILE A 948 43.62 1.66 -26.46
C ILE A 948 43.57 1.40 -27.98
N GLY A 949 42.71 2.12 -28.72
CA GLY A 949 42.67 2.13 -30.19
C GLY A 949 41.55 1.32 -30.84
N LEU A 950 40.57 0.79 -30.08
CA LEU A 950 39.37 0.12 -30.58
C LEU A 950 38.21 1.12 -30.75
N THR A 951 38.33 2.04 -31.71
CA THR A 951 37.51 3.25 -31.76
C THR A 951 36.12 3.12 -32.40
N GLN A 952 35.77 1.97 -33.00
CA GLN A 952 34.50 1.78 -33.75
C GLN A 952 33.61 0.63 -33.23
N LEU A 953 33.80 0.17 -32.00
CA LEU A 953 32.98 -0.92 -31.44
C LEU A 953 31.66 -0.41 -30.89
N ILE A 954 30.57 -1.09 -31.25
CA ILE A 954 29.26 -0.93 -30.60
C ILE A 954 29.24 -1.76 -29.31
N MET A 955 28.78 -1.16 -28.22
CA MET A 955 28.51 -1.80 -26.93
C MET A 955 26.99 -1.99 -26.79
N ALA A 956 26.52 -3.21 -26.92
CA ALA A 956 25.12 -3.56 -26.71
C ALA A 956 24.86 -3.91 -25.23
N VAL A 957 23.77 -3.38 -24.66
CA VAL A 957 23.38 -3.58 -23.27
C VAL A 957 21.89 -3.86 -23.17
N ASN A 958 21.56 -4.96 -22.52
CA ASN A 958 20.18 -5.35 -22.24
C ASN A 958 19.49 -4.44 -21.22
N LEU A 959 18.24 -4.09 -21.49
CA LEU A 959 17.40 -3.27 -20.64
C LEU A 959 16.15 -4.02 -20.19
N SER A 960 15.98 -4.18 -18.88
CA SER A 960 14.78 -4.83 -18.32
C SER A 960 13.51 -3.98 -18.45
N GLY A 961 12.35 -4.64 -18.46
CA GLY A 961 11.05 -3.96 -18.57
C GLY A 961 10.75 -3.05 -17.39
N ARG A 962 11.15 -3.46 -16.18
CA ARG A 962 11.01 -2.63 -14.97
C ARG A 962 11.89 -1.38 -15.02
N GLN A 963 13.09 -1.44 -15.60
CA GLN A 963 13.91 -0.24 -15.81
C GLN A 963 13.30 0.70 -16.84
N PHE A 964 12.78 0.15 -17.94
CA PHE A 964 12.12 0.92 -19.00
C PHE A 964 10.90 1.69 -18.47
N GLN A 965 10.09 1.05 -17.62
CA GLN A 965 8.88 1.63 -17.02
C GLN A 965 9.16 2.60 -15.85
N SER A 966 10.39 2.66 -15.33
CA SER A 966 10.75 3.48 -14.14
C SER A 966 10.63 5.00 -14.35
N GLY A 967 10.38 5.46 -15.58
CA GLY A 967 10.24 6.88 -15.93
C GLY A 967 11.54 7.70 -15.86
N LYS A 968 12.66 7.10 -15.45
CA LYS A 968 13.97 7.76 -15.28
C LYS A 968 15.05 7.28 -16.26
N ILE A 969 14.71 6.36 -17.17
CA ILE A 969 15.71 5.69 -18.03
C ILE A 969 16.44 6.67 -18.96
N ILE A 970 15.73 7.65 -19.54
CA ILE A 970 16.34 8.66 -20.44
C ILE A 970 17.36 9.51 -19.66
N SER A 971 17.01 9.94 -18.44
CA SER A 971 17.94 10.69 -17.58
C SER A 971 19.14 9.85 -17.15
N LEU A 972 18.94 8.56 -16.88
CA LEU A 972 20.01 7.65 -16.51
C LEU A 972 20.98 7.44 -17.66
N VAL A 973 20.50 7.06 -18.86
CA VAL A 973 21.35 6.84 -20.04
C VAL A 973 22.14 8.10 -20.39
N ARG A 974 21.49 9.27 -20.33
CA ARG A 974 22.17 10.56 -20.53
C ARG A 974 23.30 10.78 -19.52
N ALA A 975 23.03 10.55 -18.23
CA ALA A 975 24.03 10.70 -17.19
C ALA A 975 25.20 9.74 -17.41
N VAL A 976 24.95 8.47 -17.71
CA VAL A 976 26.00 7.48 -17.96
C VAL A 976 26.88 7.84 -19.16
N LEU A 977 26.28 8.24 -20.28
CA LEU A 977 27.04 8.64 -21.48
C LEU A 977 27.89 9.89 -21.22
N GLN A 978 27.38 10.83 -20.41
CA GLN A 978 28.14 12.02 -20.00
C GLN A 978 29.29 11.66 -19.05
N GLU A 979 29.05 10.78 -18.09
CA GLU A 979 30.04 10.36 -17.09
C GLU A 979 31.16 9.50 -17.69
N THR A 980 30.85 8.68 -18.70
CA THR A 980 31.83 7.75 -19.29
C THR A 980 32.49 8.32 -20.55
N GLY A 981 31.97 9.41 -21.10
CA GLY A 981 32.47 10.01 -22.35
C GLY A 981 32.32 9.11 -23.58
N LEU A 982 31.49 8.06 -23.51
CA LEU A 982 31.22 7.19 -24.65
C LEU A 982 30.34 7.93 -25.67
N PRO A 983 30.72 7.99 -26.96
CA PRO A 983 29.84 8.47 -28.01
C PRO A 983 28.52 7.72 -28.04
N SER A 984 27.40 8.43 -28.02
CA SER A 984 26.08 7.81 -27.90
C SER A 984 25.77 6.80 -29.01
N GLN A 985 26.29 7.01 -30.23
CA GLN A 985 26.09 6.11 -31.37
C GLN A 985 26.75 4.73 -31.21
N GLN A 986 27.58 4.56 -30.19
CA GLN A 986 28.26 3.31 -29.86
C GLN A 986 27.62 2.59 -28.68
N LEU A 987 26.61 3.17 -28.05
CA LEU A 987 25.76 2.44 -27.12
C LEU A 987 24.52 1.96 -27.86
N GLU A 988 24.27 0.67 -27.78
CA GLU A 988 23.04 0.04 -28.25
C GLU A 988 22.27 -0.50 -27.03
N LEU A 989 20.99 -0.17 -26.94
CA LEU A 989 20.11 -0.67 -25.89
C LEU A 989 19.16 -1.72 -26.48
N GLU A 990 19.13 -2.87 -25.85
CA GLU A 990 18.33 -4.02 -26.28
C GLU A 990 17.11 -4.16 -25.37
N LEU A 991 15.92 -4.29 -25.97
CA LEU A 991 14.66 -4.45 -25.25
C LEU A 991 13.90 -5.65 -25.82
N THR A 992 13.36 -6.51 -24.96
CA THR A 992 12.57 -7.64 -25.45
C THR A 992 11.27 -7.19 -26.09
N GLU A 993 10.80 -7.95 -27.08
CA GLU A 993 9.57 -7.65 -27.83
C GLU A 993 8.36 -7.42 -26.92
N SER A 994 8.17 -8.27 -25.90
CA SER A 994 7.02 -8.22 -25.00
C SER A 994 6.93 -6.89 -24.22
N ILE A 995 8.07 -6.35 -23.77
CA ILE A 995 8.12 -5.10 -23.00
C ILE A 995 7.62 -3.92 -23.83
N VAL A 996 7.96 -3.91 -25.12
CA VAL A 996 7.62 -2.81 -26.03
C VAL A 996 6.15 -2.87 -26.46
N MET A 997 5.55 -4.08 -26.49
CA MET A 997 4.16 -4.29 -26.92
C MET A 997 3.11 -4.05 -25.83
N ASP A 998 3.42 -4.31 -24.56
CA ASP A 998 2.45 -4.17 -23.45
C ASP A 998 1.88 -2.74 -23.28
N GLN A 999 2.64 -1.70 -23.67
CA GLN A 999 2.23 -0.28 -23.60
C GLN A 999 2.77 0.55 -24.78
N ALA A 1000 2.40 0.17 -26.00
CA ALA A 1000 3.02 0.67 -27.25
C ALA A 1000 3.13 2.21 -27.37
N GLU A 1001 2.11 3.01 -27.03
CA GLU A 1001 2.17 4.48 -27.17
C GLU A 1001 3.15 5.14 -26.19
N GLN A 1002 3.20 4.63 -24.95
CA GLN A 1002 4.14 5.11 -23.94
C GLN A 1002 5.58 4.63 -24.24
N ALA A 1003 5.70 3.43 -24.81
CA ALA A 1003 6.97 2.90 -25.29
C ALA A 1003 7.52 3.75 -26.44
N ILE A 1004 6.71 4.14 -27.43
CA ILE A 1004 7.14 5.04 -28.54
C ILE A 1004 7.76 6.32 -27.98
N THR A 1005 7.07 6.98 -27.05
CA THR A 1005 7.55 8.24 -26.45
C THR A 1005 8.91 8.07 -25.75
N THR A 1006 9.10 6.94 -25.07
CA THR A 1006 10.34 6.64 -24.34
C THR A 1006 11.47 6.27 -25.30
N LEU A 1007 11.18 5.46 -26.31
CA LEU A 1007 12.14 5.08 -27.36
C LEU A 1007 12.56 6.30 -28.19
N ASP A 1008 11.65 7.20 -28.54
CA ASP A 1008 11.96 8.47 -29.20
C ASP A 1008 12.88 9.34 -28.32
N GLY A 1009 12.63 9.37 -27.01
CA GLY A 1009 13.47 10.07 -26.04
C GLY A 1009 14.88 9.50 -25.95
N LEU A 1010 15.01 8.17 -26.00
CA LEU A 1010 16.32 7.49 -26.04
C LEU A 1010 17.02 7.74 -27.39
N LYS A 1011 16.30 7.62 -28.51
CA LYS A 1011 16.83 7.98 -29.84
C LYS A 1011 17.32 9.41 -29.93
N GLY A 1012 16.63 10.34 -29.26
CA GLY A 1012 17.06 11.74 -29.16
C GLY A 1012 18.43 11.93 -28.49
N LEU A 1013 18.92 10.96 -27.72
CA LEU A 1013 20.28 10.94 -27.17
C LEU A 1013 21.32 10.48 -28.20
N GLY A 1014 20.90 9.87 -29.30
CA GLY A 1014 21.76 9.30 -30.34
C GLY A 1014 22.19 7.85 -30.09
N VAL A 1015 21.59 7.16 -29.11
CA VAL A 1015 21.82 5.73 -28.89
C VAL A 1015 21.12 4.88 -29.95
N ARG A 1016 21.65 3.68 -30.17
CA ARG A 1016 21.00 2.67 -31.01
C ARG A 1016 19.99 1.88 -30.19
N LEU A 1017 18.91 1.44 -30.82
CA LEU A 1017 17.87 0.65 -30.18
C LEU A 1017 17.65 -0.64 -30.97
N ALA A 1018 17.70 -1.77 -30.26
CA ALA A 1018 17.41 -3.08 -30.81
C ALA A 1018 16.20 -3.71 -30.09
N ILE A 1019 15.38 -4.43 -30.85
CA ILE A 1019 14.40 -5.35 -30.25
C ILE A 1019 15.01 -6.74 -30.18
N ASP A 1020 14.96 -7.31 -28.99
CA ASP A 1020 15.45 -8.64 -28.67
C ASP A 1020 14.33 -9.69 -28.60
N ASP A 1021 14.71 -10.96 -28.72
CA ASP A 1021 13.82 -12.13 -28.72
C ASP A 1021 12.66 -12.08 -29.74
N PHE A 1022 12.90 -11.44 -30.91
CA PHE A 1022 11.83 -11.14 -31.86
C PHE A 1022 11.28 -12.43 -32.52
N GLY A 1023 9.95 -12.59 -32.49
CA GLY A 1023 9.23 -13.72 -33.09
C GLY A 1023 8.69 -14.74 -32.09
N THR A 1024 8.98 -14.58 -30.81
CA THR A 1024 8.49 -15.46 -29.72
C THR A 1024 7.09 -15.08 -29.21
N GLY A 1025 6.55 -13.92 -29.61
CA GLY A 1025 5.24 -13.39 -29.19
C GLY A 1025 4.30 -12.96 -30.33
N TYR A 1026 3.13 -12.40 -29.99
CA TYR A 1026 2.16 -11.88 -30.97
C TYR A 1026 2.52 -10.44 -31.39
N SER A 1027 3.38 -10.28 -32.39
CA SER A 1027 3.74 -8.95 -32.89
C SER A 1027 2.60 -8.30 -33.70
N SER A 1028 2.30 -7.04 -33.40
CA SER A 1028 1.51 -6.21 -34.31
C SER A 1028 2.44 -5.45 -35.25
N LEU A 1029 2.52 -5.91 -36.51
CA LEU A 1029 3.29 -5.26 -37.58
C LEU A 1029 3.00 -3.75 -37.71
N ALA A 1030 1.78 -3.33 -37.37
CA ALA A 1030 1.36 -1.94 -37.38
C ALA A 1030 2.17 -1.08 -36.38
N TYR A 1031 2.54 -1.61 -35.21
CA TYR A 1031 3.34 -0.88 -34.23
C TYR A 1031 4.84 -0.93 -34.53
N LEU A 1032 5.32 -2.04 -35.11
CA LEU A 1032 6.73 -2.16 -35.49
C LEU A 1032 7.17 -1.06 -36.46
N THR A 1033 6.29 -0.66 -37.39
CA THR A 1033 6.54 0.47 -38.31
C THR A 1033 6.64 1.84 -37.63
N ARG A 1034 6.16 1.96 -36.39
CA ARG A 1034 6.13 3.21 -35.61
C ARG A 1034 7.24 3.31 -34.58
N PHE A 1035 7.84 2.19 -34.17
CA PHE A 1035 8.93 2.21 -33.20
C PHE A 1035 10.22 2.72 -33.84
N PRO A 1036 10.93 3.66 -33.18
CA PRO A 1036 12.15 4.23 -33.73
C PRO A 1036 13.35 3.32 -33.43
N ILE A 1037 13.33 2.09 -33.94
CA ILE A 1037 14.36 1.07 -33.74
C ILE A 1037 15.34 0.99 -34.92
N ASP A 1038 16.55 0.48 -34.67
CA ASP A 1038 17.58 0.27 -35.70
C ASP A 1038 17.75 -1.19 -36.09
N LYS A 1039 17.54 -2.09 -35.13
CA LYS A 1039 17.94 -3.49 -35.24
C LYS A 1039 16.87 -4.42 -34.70
N LEU A 1040 16.70 -5.56 -35.37
CA LEU A 1040 15.93 -6.70 -34.90
C LEU A 1040 16.87 -7.89 -34.65
N LYS A 1041 16.80 -8.46 -33.45
CA LYS A 1041 17.53 -9.65 -33.08
C LYS A 1041 16.60 -10.86 -33.17
N ILE A 1042 17.01 -11.85 -33.95
CA ILE A 1042 16.29 -13.12 -34.10
C ILE A 1042 16.69 -14.02 -32.95
N ASP A 1043 15.69 -14.43 -32.18
CA ASP A 1043 15.86 -15.31 -31.03
C ASP A 1043 16.60 -16.60 -31.41
N ARG A 1044 17.51 -17.03 -30.51
CA ARG A 1044 18.30 -18.25 -30.67
C ARG A 1044 17.46 -19.50 -30.95
N SER A 1045 16.24 -19.60 -30.42
CA SER A 1045 15.37 -20.76 -30.60
C SER A 1045 15.09 -21.05 -32.08
N PHE A 1046 14.87 -20.02 -32.90
CA PHE A 1046 14.65 -20.18 -34.35
C PHE A 1046 15.95 -20.46 -35.12
N VAL A 1047 17.10 -19.99 -34.63
CA VAL A 1047 18.41 -20.16 -35.28
C VAL A 1047 19.01 -21.54 -34.98
N SER A 1048 18.75 -22.08 -33.80
CA SER A 1048 19.30 -23.37 -33.34
C SER A 1048 18.86 -24.52 -34.26
N ASP A 1049 17.59 -24.53 -34.68
CA ASP A 1049 16.98 -25.63 -35.45
C ASP A 1049 16.80 -25.33 -36.95
N ILE A 1050 17.36 -24.21 -37.44
CA ILE A 1050 17.18 -23.70 -38.82
C ILE A 1050 17.59 -24.69 -39.94
N THR A 1051 18.45 -25.66 -39.61
CA THR A 1051 18.94 -26.71 -40.53
C THR A 1051 18.00 -27.91 -40.64
N GLU A 1052 17.20 -28.18 -39.61
CA GLU A 1052 16.39 -29.41 -39.50
C GLU A 1052 14.88 -29.11 -39.58
N ASN A 1053 14.44 -27.97 -39.06
CA ASN A 1053 13.03 -27.58 -39.00
C ASN A 1053 12.67 -26.61 -40.14
N THR A 1054 11.79 -27.06 -41.05
CA THR A 1054 11.29 -26.24 -42.16
C THR A 1054 10.51 -25.01 -41.68
N ASN A 1055 9.84 -25.09 -40.52
CA ASN A 1055 9.04 -23.99 -40.00
C ASN A 1055 9.93 -22.85 -39.46
N ASP A 1056 10.98 -23.18 -38.69
CA ASP A 1056 11.92 -22.18 -38.17
C ASP A 1056 12.71 -21.53 -39.31
N ASN A 1057 13.04 -22.30 -40.35
CA ASN A 1057 13.64 -21.79 -41.58
C ASN A 1057 12.73 -20.76 -42.28
N GLU A 1058 11.43 -21.06 -42.41
CA GLU A 1058 10.44 -20.13 -42.98
C GLU A 1058 10.27 -18.87 -42.11
N ILE A 1059 10.21 -19.01 -40.79
CA ILE A 1059 10.10 -17.91 -39.83
C ILE A 1059 11.32 -16.98 -39.93
N VAL A 1060 12.53 -17.52 -39.87
CA VAL A 1060 13.78 -16.74 -39.98
C VAL A 1060 13.83 -16.00 -41.32
N SER A 1061 13.49 -16.66 -42.43
CA SER A 1061 13.47 -16.03 -43.75
C SER A 1061 12.45 -14.87 -43.82
N THR A 1062 11.31 -15.02 -43.15
CA THR A 1062 10.23 -14.02 -43.11
C THR A 1062 10.63 -12.82 -42.25
N ILE A 1063 11.23 -13.04 -41.08
CA ILE A 1063 11.74 -11.98 -40.20
C ILE A 1063 12.80 -11.15 -40.94
N ILE A 1064 13.75 -11.82 -41.62
CA ILE A 1064 14.80 -11.13 -42.40
C ILE A 1064 14.18 -10.30 -43.54
N ALA A 1065 13.21 -10.85 -44.28
CA ALA A 1065 12.55 -10.14 -45.37
C ALA A 1065 11.76 -8.91 -44.88
N MET A 1066 11.06 -9.05 -43.74
CA MET A 1066 10.30 -7.97 -43.11
C MET A 1066 11.24 -6.85 -42.63
N ALA A 1067 12.30 -7.19 -41.90
CA ALA A 1067 13.25 -6.21 -41.38
C ALA A 1067 13.89 -5.38 -42.50
N LYS A 1068 14.29 -6.02 -43.61
CA LYS A 1068 14.78 -5.34 -44.80
C LYS A 1068 13.76 -4.37 -45.41
N THR A 1069 12.49 -4.76 -45.42
CA THR A 1069 11.40 -3.89 -45.89
C THR A 1069 11.24 -2.64 -45.01
N LEU A 1070 11.44 -2.82 -43.70
CA LEU A 1070 11.42 -1.74 -42.71
C LEU A 1070 12.75 -0.98 -42.58
N LYS A 1071 13.78 -1.38 -43.34
CA LYS A 1071 15.15 -0.84 -43.30
C LYS A 1071 15.81 -0.95 -41.93
N LEU A 1072 15.58 -2.08 -41.26
CA LEU A 1072 16.18 -2.43 -39.98
C LEU A 1072 17.33 -3.43 -40.20
N ASP A 1073 18.42 -3.28 -39.45
CA ASP A 1073 19.49 -4.27 -39.40
C ASP A 1073 18.97 -5.55 -38.75
N VAL A 1074 19.40 -6.71 -39.24
CA VAL A 1074 19.03 -8.01 -38.64
C VAL A 1074 20.24 -8.68 -38.04
N LEU A 1075 20.13 -9.07 -36.78
CA LEU A 1075 21.12 -9.88 -36.09
C LEU A 1075 20.54 -11.25 -35.73
N ALA A 1076 21.23 -12.32 -36.09
CA ALA A 1076 20.86 -13.67 -35.68
C ALA A 1076 21.67 -14.12 -34.47
N GLU A 1077 20.97 -14.52 -33.40
CA GLU A 1077 21.59 -15.00 -32.17
C GLU A 1077 21.78 -16.51 -32.16
N GLY A 1078 22.74 -16.98 -31.35
CA GLY A 1078 22.94 -18.41 -31.14
C GLY A 1078 23.48 -19.17 -32.36
N VAL A 1079 24.27 -18.53 -33.21
CA VAL A 1079 24.96 -19.22 -34.32
C VAL A 1079 26.10 -20.09 -33.78
N GLU A 1080 25.93 -21.40 -33.84
CA GLU A 1080 26.89 -22.37 -33.30
C GLU A 1080 27.64 -23.16 -34.39
N THR A 1081 27.08 -23.25 -35.60
CA THR A 1081 27.65 -24.05 -36.70
C THR A 1081 27.83 -23.25 -37.99
N GLN A 1082 28.77 -23.70 -38.82
CA GLN A 1082 29.00 -23.09 -40.14
C GLN A 1082 27.77 -23.22 -41.06
N GLN A 1083 27.00 -24.31 -40.92
CA GLN A 1083 25.79 -24.52 -41.72
C GLN A 1083 24.69 -23.50 -41.40
N GLN A 1084 24.47 -23.19 -40.11
CA GLN A 1084 23.57 -22.11 -39.69
C GLN A 1084 23.99 -20.77 -40.29
N LEU A 1085 25.29 -20.44 -40.22
CA LEU A 1085 25.84 -19.21 -40.79
C LEU A 1085 25.62 -19.11 -42.30
N ASP A 1086 25.81 -20.21 -43.04
CA ASP A 1086 25.63 -20.22 -44.50
C ASP A 1086 24.16 -20.04 -44.90
N ILE A 1087 23.21 -20.60 -44.14
CA ILE A 1087 21.76 -20.39 -44.34
C ILE A 1087 21.37 -18.93 -44.06
N LEU A 1088 21.83 -18.37 -42.93
CA LEU A 1088 21.58 -16.96 -42.59
C LEU A 1088 22.15 -16.01 -43.63
N ARG A 1089 23.35 -16.30 -44.15
CA ARG A 1089 23.95 -15.57 -45.26
C ARG A 1089 23.13 -15.69 -46.54
N HIS A 1090 22.55 -16.85 -46.82
CA HIS A 1090 21.70 -17.05 -47.99
C HIS A 1090 20.41 -16.22 -47.93
N PHE A 1091 19.78 -16.11 -46.77
CA PHE A 1091 18.64 -15.20 -46.55
C PHE A 1091 19.05 -13.72 -46.47
N GLY A 1092 20.35 -13.47 -46.37
CA GLY A 1092 20.97 -12.16 -46.32
C GLY A 1092 20.74 -11.46 -44.99
N CYS A 1093 20.85 -12.20 -43.89
CA CYS A 1093 20.98 -11.61 -42.56
C CYS A 1093 22.27 -10.75 -42.49
N ASP A 1094 22.24 -9.63 -41.77
CA ASP A 1094 23.32 -8.64 -41.77
C ASP A 1094 24.41 -8.99 -40.74
N GLN A 1095 23.99 -9.40 -39.54
CA GLN A 1095 24.85 -9.59 -38.38
C GLN A 1095 24.56 -10.93 -37.69
N CYS A 1096 25.54 -11.47 -36.98
CA CYS A 1096 25.36 -12.68 -36.18
C CYS A 1096 26.18 -12.63 -34.89
N GLN A 1097 25.70 -13.42 -33.93
CA GLN A 1097 26.36 -13.67 -32.66
C GLN A 1097 26.16 -15.13 -32.28
N GLY A 1098 27.19 -15.75 -31.68
CA GLY A 1098 27.08 -17.12 -31.21
C GLY A 1098 28.41 -17.81 -30.96
N TYR A 1099 28.34 -19.05 -30.49
CA TYR A 1099 29.50 -19.82 -30.04
C TYR A 1099 30.41 -20.29 -31.17
N LEU A 1100 29.96 -20.19 -32.43
CA LEU A 1100 30.83 -20.40 -33.59
C LEU A 1100 32.05 -19.46 -33.56
N PHE A 1101 31.87 -18.23 -33.08
CA PHE A 1101 32.93 -17.22 -33.04
C PHE A 1101 33.60 -17.16 -31.66
N SER A 1102 32.79 -16.94 -30.62
CA SER A 1102 33.27 -16.93 -29.25
C SER A 1102 32.12 -17.09 -28.27
N LYS A 1103 32.41 -17.73 -27.15
CA LYS A 1103 31.59 -17.60 -25.94
C LYS A 1103 31.75 -16.19 -25.35
N PRO A 1104 30.87 -15.74 -24.46
CA PRO A 1104 31.10 -14.54 -23.67
C PRO A 1104 32.41 -14.68 -22.87
N LEU A 1105 33.27 -13.67 -22.95
CA LEU A 1105 34.61 -13.67 -22.32
C LEU A 1105 34.73 -12.53 -21.31
N PRO A 1106 35.53 -12.68 -20.24
CA PRO A 1106 35.86 -11.58 -19.34
C PRO A 1106 36.71 -10.53 -20.06
N THR A 1107 36.74 -9.30 -19.52
CA THR A 1107 37.42 -8.13 -20.11
C THR A 1107 38.82 -8.43 -20.68
N THR A 1108 39.68 -9.09 -19.91
CA THR A 1108 41.08 -9.32 -20.32
C THR A 1108 41.24 -10.34 -21.46
N GLU A 1109 40.28 -11.25 -21.62
CA GLU A 1109 40.30 -12.27 -22.68
C GLU A 1109 39.67 -11.73 -23.96
N ILE A 1110 38.54 -11.01 -23.83
CA ILE A 1110 37.91 -10.37 -24.99
C ILE A 1110 38.85 -9.33 -25.60
N GLU A 1111 39.57 -8.53 -24.81
CA GLU A 1111 40.56 -7.56 -25.31
C GLU A 1111 41.59 -8.19 -26.25
N LYS A 1112 42.10 -9.39 -25.91
CA LYS A 1112 43.05 -10.12 -26.77
C LYS A 1112 42.41 -10.55 -28.08
N LEU A 1113 41.15 -11.01 -28.02
CA LEU A 1113 40.39 -11.37 -29.21
C LEU A 1113 40.15 -10.14 -30.11
N LEU A 1114 39.68 -9.03 -29.53
CA LEU A 1114 39.41 -7.77 -30.23
C LEU A 1114 40.68 -7.24 -30.94
N LEU A 1115 41.83 -7.27 -30.26
CA LEU A 1115 43.11 -6.88 -30.83
C LEU A 1115 43.55 -7.79 -31.99
N THR A 1116 43.24 -9.09 -31.92
CA THR A 1116 43.53 -10.05 -33.00
C THR A 1116 42.74 -9.73 -34.27
N TYR A 1117 41.45 -9.39 -34.13
CA TYR A 1117 40.59 -8.94 -35.24
C TYR A 1117 41.07 -7.61 -35.84
N LEU A 1118 41.58 -6.69 -35.03
CA LEU A 1118 42.22 -5.46 -35.52
C LEU A 1118 43.51 -5.72 -36.31
N SER A 1119 44.35 -6.67 -35.88
CA SER A 1119 45.56 -7.02 -36.62
C SER A 1119 45.25 -7.71 -37.96
N ASN A 1120 44.23 -8.57 -38.03
CA ASN A 1120 43.84 -9.25 -39.27
C ASN A 1120 43.20 -8.30 -40.30
N SER A 1121 42.41 -7.32 -39.85
CA SER A 1121 41.81 -6.30 -40.71
C SER A 1121 42.84 -5.28 -41.25
N LYS A 1122 43.88 -4.95 -40.48
CA LYS A 1122 45.03 -4.15 -40.98
C LYS A 1122 45.86 -4.90 -42.03
N VAL A 1123 46.03 -6.22 -41.91
CA VAL A 1123 46.76 -7.04 -42.91
C VAL A 1123 45.98 -7.19 -44.23
N GLN A 1124 44.64 -7.25 -44.20
CA GLN A 1124 43.83 -7.25 -45.42
C GLN A 1124 43.82 -5.89 -46.14
N ASN A 1125 43.84 -4.76 -45.41
CA ASN A 1125 43.89 -3.42 -46.01
C ASN A 1125 45.26 -3.02 -46.56
N ILE A 1126 46.35 -3.66 -46.13
CA ILE A 1126 47.68 -3.47 -46.73
C ILE A 1126 47.77 -4.20 -48.09
N ASN A 1127 47.12 -5.37 -48.23
CA ASN A 1127 47.10 -6.12 -49.50
C ASN A 1127 46.20 -5.52 -50.58
N THR A 1128 45.25 -4.64 -50.23
CA THR A 1128 44.45 -3.88 -51.22
C THR A 1128 45.09 -2.56 -51.61
N ALA A 1129 45.90 -1.93 -50.75
CA ALA A 1129 46.65 -0.72 -51.09
C ALA A 1129 47.81 -0.97 -52.07
N ASP A 1130 48.44 -2.16 -52.02
CA ASP A 1130 49.46 -2.59 -53.01
C ASP A 1130 48.88 -3.03 -54.37
N SER A 1131 47.55 -2.95 -54.55
CA SER A 1131 46.87 -3.25 -55.82
C SER A 1131 46.38 -2.01 -56.60
N ILE A 1132 46.75 -0.80 -56.15
CA ILE A 1132 46.57 0.47 -56.90
C ILE A 1132 47.93 1.15 -57.17
N GLN A 1133 48.94 0.36 -57.57
CA GLN A 1133 50.09 0.88 -58.32
C GLN A 1133 50.36 0.05 -59.57
#